data_AF-A0A395J3L6-F1
#
_entry.id   AF-A0A395J3L6-F1
#
_cell.length_a   1.000
_cell.length_b   1.000
_cell.length_c   1.000
_cell.angle_alpha   90.00
_cell.angle_beta   90.00
_cell.angle_gamma   90.00
#
_symmetry.space_group_name_H-M   'P 1'
#
loop_
_entity.id
_entity.type
_entity.pdbx_description
1 polymer ?
#
loop_
_entity_poly.entity_id
_entity_poly.type
_entity_poly.pdbx_seq_one_letter_code
_entity_poly.pdbx_strand_id
1 'polypeptide(L)'
;MFELGVRSTHRGADLARWPSESNMDFIGTPGEPTHNAGHVLDLTFSKYPLRQHDCPQGYAHRLRPRNARYIPPQQGGPDPRTTPLQNPESQLGKFADLVHLGVSGLPDARHLSDAEGIEHFVQLFTSILDSAIRTAGKPDRGRGRAAPWWTQECQDAHREHLAARKTHQTASTPETREFHKIVRKAKKAYWKDIINGVKDDKDLYKVINWHKLGTNLKAPPLVVNGNTVEGTMEKAETLWSEVLDRFSASDDLAQDPLEPWDGAGTLPWSDTISMEEVERNTIGVSSTSPGTDRVTVRLLKACWGSIKHTLQGLYSRCLSLCFFPQAWKLAEVAMLPKVGKKDRTSVRSWRPIALISCVSKGLERTIARRVAWTALTYGILSPQHGGALPKRSAMDLVACFTHDVELAFSKGLEVTMVTMDVQGAFDALLKRRLLDRMKTQGWPLTLLKLIDSFLTNRLVRVRLEDSTTPSHSVACGTPQGSPLSPVLYMLYLAELLSQDSNIRFGYADDICLYKASTSVDINVASLATEIRNIMHWGTRNKIAFAPEKLEMIHLTRKNGSRAPDCVVSPDLVIPPITTSPKKGDQPALRWLGVWFDRRLTFKRHVAERAGKARQIARHIRGLAKTVDGPPASALRKAVITCVIPSLTYGTEAWYAGRTKPPRLLRSGRSTTVSARVGWHIDTLDKTLSLAVRGVLPVWRTTPTVTLYRDAGIPSAEAMLEEAKLTLRTPHSNGR
;
A
#
# COMPACT_ATOMS: atom_id res chain seq x y z
N MET A 1 12.77 -40.79 37.04
CA MET A 1 12.67 -41.00 38.49
C MET A 1 12.22 -39.68 39.07
N PHE A 2 10.97 -39.59 39.54
CA PHE A 2 10.39 -38.38 40.14
C PHE A 2 10.63 -38.44 41.65
N GLU A 3 11.28 -37.44 42.24
CA GLU A 3 11.33 -37.30 43.70
C GLU A 3 10.00 -36.75 44.22
N LEU A 4 9.45 -37.45 45.22
CA LEU A 4 8.27 -37.05 45.97
C LEU A 4 8.70 -36.04 47.06
N GLY A 5 8.25 -34.79 46.95
CA GLY A 5 8.39 -33.81 48.04
C GLY A 5 8.51 -32.34 47.61
N VAL A 6 8.83 -32.03 46.36
CA VAL A 6 9.04 -30.64 45.94
C VAL A 6 7.71 -29.99 45.52
N ARG A 7 7.15 -29.14 46.39
CA ARG A 7 6.12 -28.19 45.99
C ARG A 7 6.76 -27.09 45.14
N SER A 8 6.36 -27.01 43.86
CA SER A 8 6.67 -25.84 43.01
C SER A 8 6.03 -24.61 43.64
N THR A 9 6.85 -23.71 44.18
CA THR A 9 6.42 -22.37 44.56
C THR A 9 6.85 -21.42 43.45
N HIS A 10 5.92 -20.65 42.89
CA HIS A 10 6.13 -19.69 41.80
C HIS A 10 6.98 -18.49 42.23
N ARG A 11 8.22 -18.70 42.69
CA ARG A 11 9.13 -17.66 43.21
C ARG A 11 10.09 -17.10 42.15
N GLY A 12 9.81 -17.30 40.86
CA GLY A 12 10.66 -16.77 39.78
C GLY A 12 10.79 -15.25 39.80
N ALA A 13 9.75 -14.53 40.26
CA ALA A 13 9.79 -13.07 40.43
C ALA A 13 10.67 -12.61 41.61
N ASP A 14 10.90 -13.46 42.61
CA ASP A 14 11.81 -13.18 43.72
C ASP A 14 13.26 -13.43 43.25
N LEU A 15 13.48 -14.50 42.47
CA LEU A 15 14.77 -14.83 41.86
C LEU A 15 15.23 -13.79 40.82
N ALA A 16 14.28 -13.13 40.14
CA ALA A 16 14.57 -12.05 39.19
C ALA A 16 14.86 -10.69 39.88
N ARG A 17 14.39 -10.49 41.11
CA ARG A 17 14.65 -9.28 41.91
C ARG A 17 15.93 -9.36 42.73
N TRP A 18 16.28 -10.55 43.22
CA TRP A 18 17.49 -10.81 44.00
C TRP A 18 18.82 -10.29 43.39
N PRO A 19 19.06 -10.35 42.06
CA PRO A 19 20.31 -9.87 41.47
C PRO A 19 20.42 -8.34 41.55
N SER A 20 19.33 -7.63 41.31
CA SER A 20 19.26 -6.16 41.44
C SER A 20 19.44 -5.71 42.89
N GLU A 21 18.91 -6.46 43.86
CA GLU A 21 19.09 -6.18 45.29
C GLU A 21 20.50 -6.53 45.80
N SER A 22 21.15 -7.52 45.19
CA SER A 22 22.49 -8.00 45.58
C SER A 22 23.65 -7.36 44.80
N ASN A 23 23.34 -6.40 43.92
CA ASN A 23 24.27 -5.75 42.99
C ASN A 23 25.06 -6.77 42.17
N MET A 24 24.37 -7.76 41.62
CA MET A 24 24.93 -8.80 40.74
C MET A 24 24.18 -8.83 39.41
N ASP A 25 24.92 -9.02 38.33
CA ASP A 25 24.34 -9.18 36.99
C ASP A 25 24.23 -10.66 36.63
N PHE A 26 23.10 -11.04 36.03
CA PHE A 26 22.91 -12.36 35.43
C PHE A 26 23.68 -12.45 34.10
N ILE A 27 24.50 -13.49 33.95
CA ILE A 27 25.44 -13.63 32.81
C ILE A 27 25.00 -14.71 31.81
N GLY A 28 23.88 -15.41 32.07
CA GLY A 28 23.38 -16.45 31.16
C GLY A 28 22.66 -15.87 29.94
N THR A 29 22.71 -16.58 28.81
CA THR A 29 21.99 -16.20 27.59
C THR A 29 20.48 -16.47 27.75
N PRO A 30 19.59 -15.46 27.68
CA PRO A 30 18.16 -15.68 27.82
C PRO A 30 17.60 -16.59 26.72
N GLY A 31 16.92 -17.67 27.12
CA GLY A 31 16.25 -18.59 26.19
C GLY A 31 17.10 -19.76 25.69
N GLU A 32 18.35 -19.86 26.12
CA GLU A 32 19.18 -21.06 25.90
C GLU A 32 19.18 -21.95 27.15
N PRO A 33 18.92 -23.26 27.03
CA PRO A 33 19.04 -24.17 28.15
C PRO A 33 20.51 -24.29 28.58
N THR A 34 20.77 -24.10 29.87
CA THR A 34 22.11 -24.20 30.47
C THR A 34 22.66 -25.62 30.47
N HIS A 35 21.78 -26.62 30.29
CA HIS A 35 22.14 -28.03 30.18
C HIS A 35 21.26 -28.75 29.15
N ASN A 36 21.86 -29.62 28.31
CA ASN A 36 21.18 -30.32 27.21
C ASN A 36 20.07 -31.29 27.64
N ALA A 37 20.06 -31.72 28.91
CA ALA A 37 19.02 -32.61 29.43
C ALA A 37 17.72 -31.88 29.84
N GLY A 38 17.71 -30.55 29.98
CA GLY A 38 16.46 -29.78 30.11
C GLY A 38 15.72 -29.86 31.45
N HIS A 39 16.36 -30.30 32.54
CA HIS A 39 15.74 -30.37 33.88
C HIS A 39 16.44 -29.51 34.95
N VAL A 40 17.60 -28.91 34.63
CA VAL A 40 18.44 -28.15 35.57
C VAL A 40 18.77 -26.79 34.95
N LEU A 41 18.55 -25.72 35.72
CA LEU A 41 18.84 -24.33 35.38
C LEU A 41 20.07 -23.89 36.18
N ASP A 42 21.20 -23.70 35.51
CA ASP A 42 22.41 -23.14 36.12
C ASP A 42 22.39 -21.63 35.94
N LEU A 43 22.16 -20.90 37.02
CA LEU A 43 22.11 -19.44 37.00
C LEU A 43 23.43 -18.87 37.50
N THR A 44 24.19 -18.24 36.62
CA THR A 44 25.48 -17.62 36.96
C THR A 44 25.33 -16.11 37.11
N PHE A 45 25.80 -15.59 38.25
CA PHE A 45 25.76 -14.17 38.58
C PHE A 45 27.19 -13.65 38.87
N SER A 46 27.52 -12.43 38.46
CA SER A 46 28.82 -11.79 38.76
C SER A 46 28.64 -10.39 39.32
N LYS A 47 29.58 -10.01 40.20
CA LYS A 47 29.69 -8.68 40.82
C LYS A 47 30.68 -7.76 40.11
N TYR A 48 31.45 -8.26 39.14
CA TYR A 48 32.53 -7.52 38.49
C TYR A 48 32.31 -7.40 36.97
N PRO A 49 32.49 -6.20 36.38
CA PRO A 49 32.56 -6.04 34.93
C PRO A 49 33.83 -6.72 34.41
N LEU A 50 33.69 -7.71 33.54
CA LEU A 50 34.82 -8.44 32.96
C LEU A 50 35.71 -7.50 32.11
N ARG A 51 36.95 -7.23 32.56
CA ARG A 51 37.98 -6.51 31.80
C ARG A 51 38.89 -7.49 31.02
N GLN A 52 39.24 -7.14 29.79
CA GLN A 52 40.18 -7.89 28.94
C GLN A 52 41.65 -7.66 29.36
N HIS A 53 42.43 -8.74 29.40
CA HIS A 53 43.90 -8.71 29.33
C HIS A 53 44.37 -9.71 28.26
N ASP A 54 45.26 -9.27 27.38
CA ASP A 54 45.97 -10.14 26.42
C ASP A 54 47.20 -10.76 27.09
N CYS A 55 47.43 -12.06 26.88
CA CYS A 55 48.68 -12.71 27.26
C CYS A 55 49.21 -13.58 26.10
N PRO A 56 50.52 -13.53 25.75
CA PRO A 56 51.10 -14.30 24.65
C PRO A 56 51.35 -15.77 25.05
N GLN A 57 51.25 -16.68 24.07
CA GLN A 57 51.37 -18.13 24.23
C GLN A 57 52.79 -18.62 24.60
N GLY A 58 52.87 -19.56 25.55
CA GLY A 58 54.04 -20.38 25.80
C GLY A 58 53.84 -21.48 26.87
N TYR A 59 53.73 -22.73 26.40
CA TYR A 59 53.96 -24.03 27.08
C TYR A 59 53.11 -24.52 28.30
N ALA A 60 52.41 -25.64 28.01
CA ALA A 60 52.28 -26.90 28.74
C ALA A 60 51.32 -27.07 29.97
N HIS A 61 50.34 -27.96 29.71
CA HIS A 61 49.55 -28.84 30.59
C HIS A 61 48.29 -28.32 31.32
N ARG A 62 47.18 -29.01 30.97
CA ARG A 62 45.83 -29.09 31.56
C ARG A 62 44.76 -28.11 31.01
N LEU A 63 43.63 -28.74 30.66
CA LEU A 63 42.32 -28.21 30.24
C LEU A 63 42.30 -27.54 28.85
N ARG A 64 41.53 -28.12 27.91
CA ARG A 64 41.24 -27.52 26.59
C ARG A 64 40.08 -26.53 26.73
N PRO A 65 40.27 -25.21 26.51
CA PRO A 65 39.20 -24.27 26.23
C PRO A 65 38.85 -24.35 24.74
N ARG A 66 37.57 -24.43 24.39
CA ARG A 66 37.12 -24.07 23.03
C ARG A 66 36.88 -22.56 23.02
N ASN A 67 37.79 -21.84 22.38
CA ASN A 67 37.72 -20.41 22.10
C ASN A 67 36.36 -20.02 21.51
N ALA A 68 35.54 -19.29 22.28
CA ALA A 68 34.44 -18.50 21.76
C ALA A 68 34.91 -17.05 21.67
N ARG A 69 35.06 -16.54 20.44
CA ARG A 69 35.20 -15.10 20.19
C ARG A 69 33.85 -14.44 20.47
N TYR A 70 33.84 -13.39 21.29
CA TYR A 70 32.68 -12.50 21.42
C TYR A 70 33.10 -11.04 21.24
N ILE A 71 32.30 -10.32 20.45
CA ILE A 71 32.43 -8.90 20.12
C ILE A 71 31.57 -8.12 21.13
N PRO A 72 32.04 -7.06 21.79
CA PRO A 72 31.25 -6.30 22.75
C PRO A 72 30.09 -5.55 22.06
N PRO A 73 29.04 -5.15 22.81
CA PRO A 73 27.95 -4.34 22.27
C PRO A 73 28.49 -2.94 21.94
N GLN A 74 28.60 -2.62 20.65
CA GLN A 74 28.82 -1.24 20.23
C GLN A 74 27.53 -0.43 20.44
N GLN A 75 27.64 0.67 21.17
CA GLN A 75 26.73 1.79 21.03
C GLN A 75 26.77 2.28 19.57
N GLY A 76 25.61 2.36 18.93
CA GLY A 76 25.41 3.13 17.70
C GLY A 76 26.06 2.57 16.43
N GLY A 77 25.53 1.47 15.89
CA GLY A 77 25.78 1.03 14.52
C GLY A 77 24.84 -0.11 14.11
N PRO A 78 24.36 -0.20 12.86
CA PRO A 78 23.45 -1.28 12.45
C PRO A 78 24.23 -2.60 12.33
N ASP A 79 23.86 -3.60 13.14
CA ASP A 79 24.32 -4.98 12.99
C ASP A 79 23.84 -5.54 11.63
N PRO A 80 24.74 -5.92 10.69
CA PRO A 80 24.36 -6.37 9.35
C PRO A 80 23.73 -7.76 9.29
N ARG A 81 23.56 -8.51 10.39
CA ARG A 81 23.08 -9.90 10.32
C ARG A 81 22.04 -10.27 11.39
N THR A 82 20.99 -9.46 11.58
CA THR A 82 19.78 -10.00 12.22
C THR A 82 19.00 -10.85 11.22
N THR A 83 19.13 -12.16 11.34
CA THR A 83 18.21 -13.12 10.70
C THR A 83 16.76 -12.64 10.93
N PRO A 84 15.89 -12.54 9.91
CA PRO A 84 14.50 -12.14 10.13
C PRO A 84 13.86 -13.07 11.16
N LEU A 85 13.00 -12.57 12.04
CA LEU A 85 12.30 -13.40 13.03
C LEU A 85 10.84 -13.57 12.58
N GLN A 86 10.31 -14.78 12.69
CA GLN A 86 8.90 -15.05 12.47
C GLN A 86 8.24 -15.55 13.76
N ASN A 87 7.12 -14.92 14.12
CA ASN A 87 6.26 -15.36 15.22
C ASN A 87 5.11 -16.19 14.64
N PRO A 88 5.17 -17.53 14.65
CA PRO A 88 4.07 -18.37 14.18
C PRO A 88 2.87 -18.27 15.12
N GLU A 89 1.70 -18.69 14.65
CA GLU A 89 0.44 -18.62 15.40
C GLU A 89 0.52 -19.32 16.76
N SER A 90 1.24 -20.45 16.81
CA SER A 90 1.50 -21.20 18.04
C SER A 90 2.36 -20.48 19.08
N GLN A 91 2.95 -19.33 18.76
CA GLN A 91 3.77 -18.52 19.69
C GLN A 91 3.07 -17.20 20.09
N LEU A 92 1.86 -16.93 19.57
CA LEU A 92 1.14 -15.68 19.89
C LEU A 92 0.73 -15.58 21.36
N GLY A 93 0.35 -16.70 22.00
CA GLY A 93 0.03 -16.72 23.43
C GLY A 93 1.25 -16.34 24.29
N LYS A 94 2.38 -17.04 24.09
CA LYS A 94 3.65 -16.72 24.76
C LYS A 94 4.08 -15.27 24.56
N PHE A 95 3.93 -14.75 23.33
CA PHE A 95 4.18 -13.33 23.06
C PHE A 95 3.27 -12.41 23.88
N ALA A 96 1.97 -12.69 23.93
CA ALA A 96 1.01 -11.89 24.69
C ALA A 96 1.31 -11.90 26.20
N ASP A 97 1.69 -13.05 26.76
CA ASP A 97 2.06 -13.19 28.17
C ASP A 97 3.32 -12.38 28.52
N LEU A 98 4.34 -12.43 27.66
CA LEU A 98 5.58 -11.64 27.83
C LEU A 98 5.30 -10.14 27.77
N VAL A 99 4.43 -9.71 26.85
CA VAL A 99 4.01 -8.29 26.76
C VAL A 99 3.20 -7.89 27.99
N HIS A 100 2.30 -8.75 28.48
CA HIS A 100 1.54 -8.49 29.70
C HIS A 100 2.46 -8.28 30.91
N LEU A 101 3.46 -9.14 31.07
CA LEU A 101 4.45 -9.01 32.14
C LEU A 101 5.25 -7.71 32.02
N GLY A 102 5.73 -7.37 30.81
CA GLY A 102 6.51 -6.15 30.60
C GLY A 102 5.71 -4.87 30.80
N VAL A 103 4.47 -4.83 30.31
CA VAL A 103 3.60 -3.65 30.41
C VAL A 103 3.13 -3.39 31.84
N SER A 104 3.05 -4.43 32.67
CA SER A 104 2.74 -4.28 34.10
C SER A 104 3.79 -3.47 34.87
N GLY A 105 5.02 -3.38 34.35
CA GLY A 105 6.09 -2.56 34.91
C GLY A 105 6.21 -1.15 34.31
N LEU A 106 5.36 -0.79 33.34
CA LEU A 106 5.40 0.55 32.74
C LEU A 106 4.70 1.59 33.64
N PRO A 107 5.20 2.84 33.67
CA PRO A 107 4.47 3.92 34.32
C PRO A 107 3.11 4.16 33.64
N ASP A 108 2.16 4.76 34.35
CA ASP A 108 0.86 5.08 33.75
C ASP A 108 1.02 6.18 32.69
N ALA A 109 0.75 5.82 31.43
CA ALA A 109 0.87 6.73 30.29
C ALA A 109 -0.03 7.98 30.42
N ARG A 110 -1.06 7.96 31.28
CA ARG A 110 -1.94 9.12 31.54
C ARG A 110 -1.24 10.23 32.31
N HIS A 111 -0.18 9.92 33.06
CA HIS A 111 0.53 10.88 33.91
C HIS A 111 1.74 11.54 33.23
N LEU A 112 1.97 11.30 31.94
CA LEU A 112 3.09 11.91 31.21
C LEU A 112 2.88 13.43 31.09
N SER A 113 3.80 14.23 31.63
CA SER A 113 3.70 15.69 31.71
C SER A 113 4.24 16.43 30.49
N ASP A 114 5.21 15.85 29.79
CA ASP A 114 6.01 16.52 28.77
C ASP A 114 6.44 15.58 27.63
N ALA A 115 7.13 16.16 26.65
CA ALA A 115 7.63 15.44 25.48
C ALA A 115 8.71 14.41 25.82
N GLU A 116 9.57 14.68 26.81
CA GLU A 116 10.63 13.77 27.23
C GLU A 116 10.06 12.50 27.86
N GLY A 117 9.04 12.65 28.70
CA GLY A 117 8.28 11.54 29.27
C GLY A 117 7.62 10.68 28.18
N ILE A 118 7.05 11.29 27.12
CA ILE A 118 6.51 10.55 25.97
C ILE A 118 7.63 9.76 25.26
N GLU A 119 8.77 10.37 24.98
CA GLU A 119 9.89 9.68 24.32
C GLU A 119 10.38 8.48 25.12
N HIS A 120 10.64 8.69 26.42
CA HIS A 120 11.09 7.63 27.31
C HIS A 120 10.07 6.49 27.38
N PHE A 121 8.78 6.83 27.50
CA PHE A 121 7.70 5.85 27.50
C PHE A 121 7.68 5.01 26.22
N VAL A 122 7.76 5.65 25.06
CA VAL A 122 7.72 4.98 23.76
C VAL A 122 8.94 4.07 23.56
N GLN A 123 10.12 4.49 24.04
CA GLN A 123 11.32 3.66 24.01
C GLN A 123 11.15 2.40 24.86
N LEU A 124 10.68 2.53 26.10
CA LEU A 124 10.41 1.38 26.99
C LEU A 124 9.37 0.44 26.39
N PHE A 125 8.25 0.99 25.90
CA PHE A 125 7.19 0.19 25.29
C PHE A 125 7.67 -0.55 24.04
N THR A 126 8.47 0.10 23.19
CA THR A 126 9.05 -0.52 22.00
C THR A 126 10.05 -1.62 22.37
N SER A 127 10.86 -1.42 23.42
CA SER A 127 11.79 -2.41 23.94
C SER A 127 11.07 -3.66 24.47
N ILE A 128 9.95 -3.50 25.18
CA ILE A 128 9.12 -4.64 25.64
C ILE A 128 8.61 -5.45 24.45
N LEU A 129 8.12 -4.78 23.40
CA LEU A 129 7.63 -5.47 22.20
C LEU A 129 8.75 -6.18 21.45
N ASP A 130 9.92 -5.54 21.27
CA ASP A 130 11.06 -6.15 20.58
C ASP A 130 11.61 -7.35 21.37
N SER A 131 11.74 -7.23 22.69
CA SER A 131 12.14 -8.31 23.59
C SER A 131 11.17 -9.50 23.48
N ALA A 132 9.87 -9.25 23.59
CA ALA A 132 8.85 -10.29 23.44
C ALA A 132 8.89 -10.94 22.04
N ILE A 133 9.15 -10.17 20.97
CA ILE A 133 9.32 -10.71 19.62
C ILE A 133 10.56 -11.60 19.53
N ARG A 134 11.69 -11.20 20.11
CA ARG A 134 12.93 -11.99 20.09
C ARG A 134 12.80 -13.29 20.89
N THR A 135 12.15 -13.23 22.05
CA THR A 135 11.99 -14.39 22.95
C THR A 135 10.93 -15.38 22.47
N ALA A 136 9.85 -14.91 21.84
CA ALA A 136 8.81 -15.77 21.27
C ALA A 136 9.12 -16.20 19.82
N GLY A 137 9.95 -15.43 19.12
CA GLY A 137 10.24 -15.59 17.71
C GLY A 137 11.17 -16.75 17.41
N LYS A 138 10.96 -17.33 16.23
CA LYS A 138 11.87 -18.33 15.66
C LYS A 138 12.70 -17.68 14.55
N PRO A 139 14.01 -18.00 14.42
CA PRO A 139 14.83 -17.52 13.32
C PRO A 139 14.21 -17.95 11.98
N ASP A 140 13.96 -16.99 11.11
CA ASP A 140 13.67 -17.23 9.71
C ASP A 140 14.95 -17.74 9.07
N ARG A 141 15.11 -19.07 8.99
CA ARG A 141 16.38 -19.72 8.61
C ARG A 141 16.90 -19.37 7.21
N GLY A 142 16.34 -18.38 6.51
CA GLY A 142 16.90 -17.80 5.29
C GLY A 142 17.06 -18.80 4.15
N ARG A 143 16.56 -20.03 4.31
CA ARG A 143 16.39 -20.99 3.23
C ARG A 143 15.23 -20.43 2.43
N GLY A 144 15.52 -19.46 1.56
CA GLY A 144 14.57 -18.86 0.64
C GLY A 144 13.74 -20.00 0.10
N ARG A 145 12.43 -20.00 0.41
CA ARG A 145 11.57 -21.20 0.41
C ARG A 145 12.06 -22.14 -0.67
N ALA A 146 12.79 -23.20 -0.25
CA ALA A 146 13.20 -24.25 -1.18
C ALA A 146 11.95 -24.57 -1.96
N ALA A 147 12.02 -24.43 -3.30
CA ALA A 147 10.82 -24.31 -4.10
C ALA A 147 9.85 -25.41 -3.64
N PRO A 148 8.68 -25.10 -3.07
CA PRO A 148 8.00 -26.03 -2.15
C PRO A 148 7.49 -27.31 -2.84
N TRP A 149 7.56 -27.32 -4.17
CA TRP A 149 7.34 -28.46 -5.07
C TRP A 149 8.62 -29.28 -5.35
N TRP A 150 9.78 -28.91 -4.81
CA TRP A 150 11.07 -29.56 -5.05
C TRP A 150 11.20 -30.79 -4.16
N THR A 151 10.95 -31.94 -4.76
CA THR A 151 10.98 -33.25 -4.10
C THR A 151 12.38 -33.87 -4.16
N GLN A 152 12.60 -34.95 -3.41
CA GLN A 152 13.82 -35.76 -3.52
C GLN A 152 14.04 -36.27 -4.96
N GLU A 153 12.97 -36.71 -5.65
CA GLU A 153 13.02 -37.07 -7.07
C GLU A 153 13.55 -35.93 -7.96
N CYS A 154 13.19 -34.68 -7.68
CA CYS A 154 13.71 -33.53 -8.43
C CYS A 154 15.21 -33.33 -8.18
N GLN A 155 15.67 -33.57 -6.94
CA GLN A 155 17.06 -33.45 -6.56
C GLN A 155 17.92 -34.53 -7.23
N ASP A 156 17.40 -35.76 -7.32
CA ASP A 156 18.08 -36.90 -7.94
C ASP A 156 18.21 -36.69 -9.46
N ALA A 157 17.11 -36.33 -10.13
CA ALA A 157 17.12 -36.03 -11.56
C ALA A 157 17.98 -34.79 -11.91
N HIS A 158 18.10 -33.82 -11.01
CA HIS A 158 18.99 -32.68 -11.19
C HIS A 158 20.46 -33.09 -11.12
N ARG A 159 20.83 -34.02 -10.22
CA ARG A 159 22.19 -34.55 -10.13
C ARG A 159 22.58 -35.31 -11.41
N GLU A 160 21.67 -36.14 -11.93
CA GLU A 160 21.87 -36.86 -13.19
C GLU A 160 21.99 -35.91 -14.38
N HIS A 161 21.13 -34.89 -14.45
CA HIS A 161 21.23 -33.84 -15.46
C HIS A 161 22.58 -33.10 -15.43
N LEU A 162 23.07 -32.74 -14.23
CA LEU A 162 24.37 -32.08 -14.07
C LEU A 162 25.54 -33.00 -14.42
N ALA A 163 25.45 -34.29 -14.11
CA ALA A 163 26.45 -35.27 -14.49
C ALA A 163 26.52 -35.43 -16.01
N ALA A 164 25.37 -35.61 -16.69
CA ALA A 164 25.30 -35.74 -18.15
C ALA A 164 25.78 -34.48 -18.89
N ARG A 165 25.55 -33.29 -18.31
CA ARG A 165 25.97 -32.00 -18.87
C ARG A 165 27.48 -31.76 -18.78
N LYS A 166 28.18 -32.42 -17.86
CA LYS A 166 29.66 -32.42 -17.82
C LYS A 166 30.27 -33.26 -18.94
N THR A 167 29.55 -34.27 -19.43
CA THR A 167 30.03 -35.23 -20.44
C THR A 167 29.68 -34.83 -21.86
N HIS A 168 28.56 -34.13 -22.09
CA HIS A 168 28.11 -33.72 -23.42
C HIS A 168 27.84 -32.21 -23.47
N GLN A 169 28.65 -31.47 -24.25
CA GLN A 169 28.61 -30.00 -24.24
C GLN A 169 27.48 -29.35 -25.06
N THR A 170 26.76 -30.05 -25.95
CA THR A 170 25.91 -29.32 -26.93
C THR A 170 24.64 -30.01 -27.44
N ALA A 171 24.03 -30.97 -26.73
CA ALA A 171 22.71 -31.50 -27.12
C ALA A 171 21.76 -31.75 -25.93
N SER A 172 20.45 -31.58 -26.15
CA SER A 172 19.39 -31.92 -25.19
C SER A 172 19.42 -33.43 -24.89
N THR A 173 20.12 -33.82 -23.82
CA THR A 173 20.24 -35.22 -23.43
C THR A 173 18.90 -35.81 -22.91
N PRO A 174 18.70 -37.14 -22.96
CA PRO A 174 17.54 -37.81 -22.36
C PRO A 174 17.31 -37.43 -20.89
N GLU A 175 18.39 -37.28 -20.12
CA GLU A 175 18.39 -36.90 -18.70
C GLU A 175 17.90 -35.46 -18.51
N THR A 176 18.20 -34.57 -19.45
CA THR A 176 17.65 -33.20 -19.46
C THR A 176 16.13 -33.22 -19.67
N ARG A 177 15.64 -34.09 -20.55
CA ARG A 177 14.19 -34.25 -20.79
C ARG A 177 13.50 -34.87 -19.59
N GLU A 178 14.11 -35.86 -18.96
CA GLU A 178 13.58 -36.53 -17.78
C GLU A 178 13.57 -35.60 -16.56
N PHE A 179 14.64 -34.84 -16.32
CA PHE A 179 14.66 -33.78 -15.30
C PHE A 179 13.53 -32.77 -15.50
N HIS A 180 13.35 -32.25 -16.72
CA HIS A 180 12.24 -31.34 -17.03
C HIS A 180 10.86 -31.99 -16.84
N LYS A 181 10.72 -33.29 -17.11
CA LYS A 181 9.47 -34.04 -16.92
C LYS A 181 9.16 -34.23 -15.43
N ILE A 182 10.14 -34.63 -14.63
CA ILE A 182 10.02 -34.80 -13.17
C ILE A 182 9.70 -33.46 -12.51
N VAL A 183 10.41 -32.38 -12.87
CA VAL A 183 10.11 -31.03 -12.36
C VAL A 183 8.69 -30.59 -12.75
N ARG A 184 8.24 -30.86 -13.99
CA ARG A 184 6.85 -30.58 -14.40
C ARG A 184 5.83 -31.39 -13.60
N LYS A 185 6.10 -32.68 -13.35
CA LYS A 185 5.26 -33.57 -12.54
C LYS A 185 5.16 -33.08 -11.11
N ALA A 186 6.29 -32.79 -10.46
CA ALA A 186 6.36 -32.33 -9.08
C ALA A 186 5.68 -30.97 -8.89
N LYS A 187 5.90 -30.02 -9.82
CA LYS A 187 5.14 -28.77 -9.87
C LYS A 187 3.65 -29.02 -9.98
N LYS A 188 3.22 -29.88 -10.92
CA LYS A 188 1.81 -30.19 -11.16
C LYS A 188 1.15 -30.84 -9.94
N ALA A 189 1.83 -31.77 -9.27
CA ALA A 189 1.35 -32.44 -8.06
C ALA A 189 1.20 -31.47 -6.90
N TYR A 190 2.25 -30.71 -6.58
CA TYR A 190 2.20 -29.67 -5.55
C TYR A 190 1.07 -28.67 -5.75
N TRP A 191 0.87 -28.21 -6.99
CA TRP A 191 -0.23 -27.30 -7.29
C TRP A 191 -1.60 -27.98 -7.17
N LYS A 192 -1.72 -29.24 -7.60
CA LYS A 192 -2.94 -30.03 -7.40
C LYS A 192 -3.28 -30.13 -5.90
N ASP A 193 -2.28 -30.38 -5.06
CA ASP A 193 -2.47 -30.48 -3.60
C ASP A 193 -2.84 -29.15 -2.97
N ILE A 194 -2.24 -28.03 -3.39
CA ILE A 194 -2.65 -26.69 -2.95
C ILE A 194 -4.09 -26.37 -3.37
N ILE A 195 -4.43 -26.64 -4.63
CA ILE A 195 -5.73 -26.34 -5.22
C ILE A 195 -6.83 -27.18 -4.52
N ASN A 196 -6.57 -28.47 -4.30
CA ASN A 196 -7.48 -29.38 -3.62
C ASN A 196 -7.53 -29.11 -2.09
N GLY A 197 -6.47 -28.56 -1.53
CA GLY A 197 -6.35 -28.19 -0.12
C GLY A 197 -6.94 -26.82 0.23
N VAL A 198 -7.55 -26.10 -0.71
CA VAL A 198 -8.22 -24.81 -0.45
C VAL A 198 -9.44 -25.04 0.45
N LYS A 199 -9.31 -24.63 1.71
CA LYS A 199 -10.38 -24.72 2.73
C LYS A 199 -11.06 -23.38 2.99
N ASP A 200 -10.34 -22.28 2.80
CA ASP A 200 -10.81 -20.93 3.12
C ASP A 200 -10.54 -19.91 1.99
N ASP A 201 -11.09 -18.71 2.18
CA ASP A 201 -10.95 -17.61 1.22
C ASP A 201 -9.49 -17.16 1.04
N LYS A 202 -8.72 -17.20 2.13
CA LYS A 202 -7.35 -16.70 2.16
C LYS A 202 -6.45 -17.57 1.29
N ASP A 203 -6.66 -18.87 1.29
CA ASP A 203 -5.94 -19.82 0.45
C ASP A 203 -6.34 -19.68 -1.01
N LEU A 204 -7.62 -19.45 -1.29
CA LEU A 204 -8.10 -19.14 -2.64
C LEU A 204 -7.43 -17.89 -3.22
N TYR A 205 -7.32 -16.81 -2.44
CA TYR A 205 -6.65 -15.58 -2.90
C TYR A 205 -5.16 -15.78 -3.18
N LYS A 206 -4.45 -16.64 -2.44
CA LYS A 206 -3.04 -16.98 -2.74
C LYS A 206 -2.92 -17.66 -4.11
N VAL A 207 -3.83 -18.57 -4.44
CA VAL A 207 -3.85 -19.30 -5.72
C VAL A 207 -4.20 -18.38 -6.89
N ILE A 208 -5.10 -17.41 -6.70
CA ILE A 208 -5.49 -16.45 -7.75
C ILE A 208 -4.43 -15.37 -7.97
N ASN A 209 -3.81 -14.87 -6.90
CA ASN A 209 -2.76 -13.84 -6.99
C ASN A 209 -1.49 -14.34 -7.70
N TRP A 210 -1.36 -15.65 -7.90
CA TRP A 210 -0.24 -16.24 -8.65
C TRP A 210 -0.16 -15.75 -10.10
N HIS A 211 -1.28 -15.45 -10.77
CA HIS A 211 -1.25 -14.84 -12.12
C HIS A 211 -0.52 -13.47 -12.14
N LYS A 212 -0.31 -12.84 -10.98
CA LYS A 212 0.38 -11.55 -10.85
C LYS A 212 1.84 -11.67 -10.40
N LEU A 213 2.34 -12.87 -10.12
CA LEU A 213 3.73 -13.06 -9.70
C LEU A 213 4.65 -12.90 -10.92
N GLY A 214 5.28 -11.73 -11.03
CA GLY A 214 6.40 -11.52 -11.93
C GLY A 214 7.60 -12.38 -11.51
N THR A 215 8.50 -12.65 -12.46
CA THR A 215 9.79 -13.24 -12.13
C THR A 215 10.56 -12.29 -11.20
N ASN A 216 11.02 -12.82 -10.05
CA ASN A 216 12.03 -12.16 -9.21
C ASN A 216 13.34 -12.09 -9.99
N LEU A 217 13.45 -11.10 -10.87
CA LEU A 217 14.69 -10.71 -11.51
C LEU A 217 15.32 -9.62 -10.65
N LYS A 218 16.64 -9.71 -10.42
CA LYS A 218 17.43 -8.65 -9.81
C LYS A 218 17.13 -7.31 -10.51
N ALA A 219 17.15 -6.22 -9.74
CA ALA A 219 16.96 -4.89 -10.30
C ALA A 219 18.07 -4.60 -11.33
N PRO A 220 17.73 -4.17 -12.56
CA PRO A 220 18.75 -3.79 -13.54
C PRO A 220 19.58 -2.60 -13.04
N PRO A 221 20.72 -2.29 -13.67
CA PRO A 221 21.50 -1.10 -13.36
C PRO A 221 20.65 0.17 -13.40
N LEU A 222 20.89 1.11 -12.50
CA LEU A 222 20.26 2.42 -12.55
C LEU A 222 21.10 3.34 -13.42
N VAL A 223 20.47 4.19 -14.23
CA VAL A 223 21.16 5.21 -15.03
C VAL A 223 20.74 6.58 -14.52
N VAL A 224 21.70 7.35 -14.01
CA VAL A 224 21.50 8.72 -13.52
C VAL A 224 22.53 9.62 -14.18
N ASN A 225 22.08 10.65 -14.89
CA ASN A 225 22.94 11.62 -15.60
C ASN A 225 24.00 10.98 -16.52
N GLY A 226 23.66 9.85 -17.15
CA GLY A 226 24.57 9.11 -18.04
C GLY A 226 25.50 8.11 -17.34
N ASN A 227 25.55 8.11 -16.01
CA ASN A 227 26.34 7.16 -15.22
C ASN A 227 25.51 5.92 -14.85
N THR A 228 26.13 4.75 -14.97
CA THR A 228 25.48 3.46 -14.65
C THR A 228 25.88 3.01 -13.26
N VAL A 229 24.89 2.79 -12.39
CA VAL A 229 25.06 2.30 -11.01
C VAL A 229 24.63 0.84 -10.94
N GLU A 230 25.57 -0.05 -10.62
CA GLU A 230 25.36 -1.50 -10.63
C GLU A 230 25.20 -2.11 -9.23
N GLY A 231 25.91 -1.58 -8.23
CA GLY A 231 25.89 -2.10 -6.86
C GLY A 231 24.53 -1.90 -6.18
N THR A 232 24.02 -2.93 -5.48
CA THR A 232 22.70 -2.84 -4.82
C THR A 232 22.64 -1.76 -3.74
N MET A 233 23.71 -1.57 -2.95
CA MET A 233 23.79 -0.50 -1.95
C MET A 233 23.86 0.89 -2.61
N GLU A 234 24.73 1.05 -3.61
CA GLU A 234 24.86 2.31 -4.37
C GLU A 234 23.55 2.69 -5.06
N LYS A 235 22.81 1.71 -5.60
CA LYS A 235 21.47 1.92 -6.13
C LYS A 235 20.50 2.39 -5.06
N ALA A 236 20.54 1.81 -3.87
CA ALA A 236 19.68 2.22 -2.76
C ALA A 236 19.97 3.67 -2.33
N GLU A 237 21.24 4.06 -2.23
CA GLU A 237 21.67 5.44 -1.95
C GLU A 237 21.26 6.40 -3.07
N THR A 238 21.45 6.01 -4.33
CA THR A 238 21.03 6.81 -5.50
C THR A 238 19.51 7.02 -5.52
N LEU A 239 18.73 5.98 -5.17
CA LEU A 239 17.28 6.10 -5.06
C LEU A 239 16.87 6.99 -3.89
N TRP A 240 17.62 7.01 -2.78
CA TRP A 240 17.40 7.95 -1.69
C TRP A 240 17.61 9.39 -2.17
N SER A 241 18.80 9.70 -2.71
CA SER A 241 19.16 11.07 -3.09
C SER A 241 18.24 11.64 -4.17
N GLU A 242 17.92 10.85 -5.19
CA GLU A 242 17.13 11.33 -6.35
C GLU A 242 15.62 11.37 -6.10
N VAL A 243 15.09 10.55 -5.18
CA VAL A 243 13.63 10.44 -4.95
C VAL A 243 13.18 11.14 -3.68
N LEU A 244 13.97 11.06 -2.61
CA LEU A 244 13.58 11.50 -1.27
C LEU A 244 14.25 12.80 -0.84
N ASP A 245 15.47 13.10 -1.32
CA ASP A 245 16.23 14.31 -0.96
C ASP A 245 16.13 15.42 -2.02
N ARG A 246 14.89 15.74 -2.44
CA ARG A 246 14.67 16.67 -3.57
C ARG A 246 14.73 18.14 -3.21
N PHE A 247 14.31 18.47 -2.00
CA PHE A 247 14.25 19.85 -1.52
C PHE A 247 14.92 19.94 -0.17
N SER A 248 15.57 21.07 0.06
CA SER A 248 16.22 21.39 1.31
C SER A 248 15.37 22.35 2.14
N ALA A 249 15.79 22.62 3.38
CA ALA A 249 15.11 23.59 4.23
C ALA A 249 15.08 25.02 3.64
N SER A 250 16.03 25.37 2.76
CA SER A 250 16.07 26.71 2.12
C SER A 250 15.04 26.87 0.99
N ASP A 251 14.43 25.79 0.52
CA ASP A 251 13.34 25.82 -0.47
C ASP A 251 11.98 26.17 0.15
N ASP A 252 11.87 26.05 1.48
CA ASP A 252 10.67 26.33 2.26
C ASP A 252 10.55 27.83 2.62
N LEU A 253 9.49 28.21 3.33
CA LEU A 253 9.33 29.57 3.84
C LEU A 253 10.46 29.90 4.83
N ALA A 254 11.05 31.09 4.71
CA ALA A 254 12.13 31.54 5.58
C ALA A 254 11.67 31.71 7.05
N GLN A 255 10.46 32.23 7.24
CA GLN A 255 9.84 32.44 8.54
C GLN A 255 9.05 31.22 8.99
N ASP A 256 9.00 30.99 10.30
CA ASP A 256 8.11 29.98 10.87
C ASP A 256 6.66 30.51 10.84
N PRO A 257 5.72 29.83 10.15
CA PRO A 257 4.34 30.29 10.07
C PRO A 257 3.61 30.29 11.42
N LEU A 258 4.14 29.58 12.42
CA LEU A 258 3.53 29.48 13.75
C LEU A 258 3.93 30.63 14.68
N GLU A 259 4.97 31.41 14.37
CA GLU A 259 5.39 32.58 15.17
C GLU A 259 5.08 33.88 14.41
N PRO A 260 4.41 34.89 15.01
CA PRO A 260 3.93 35.02 16.39
C PRO A 260 2.42 34.74 16.51
N TRP A 261 1.92 33.62 15.99
CA TRP A 261 0.48 33.36 15.96
C TRP A 261 -0.06 33.01 17.35
N ASP A 262 -0.86 33.91 17.91
CA ASP A 262 -1.46 33.86 19.27
C ASP A 262 -2.71 32.98 19.37
N GLY A 263 -3.36 32.70 18.23
CA GLY A 263 -4.20 31.52 18.02
C GLY A 263 -5.61 31.54 18.65
N ALA A 264 -6.61 31.70 17.79
CA ALA A 264 -7.83 30.89 17.85
C ALA A 264 -8.15 30.44 16.42
N GLY A 265 -7.83 29.19 16.07
CA GLY A 265 -8.32 28.60 14.83
C GLY A 265 -9.86 28.54 14.84
N THR A 266 -10.49 28.66 13.69
CA THR A 266 -11.96 28.62 13.59
C THR A 266 -12.51 27.18 13.52
N LEU A 267 -11.66 26.20 13.19
CA LEU A 267 -12.05 24.81 13.00
C LEU A 267 -11.99 23.99 14.30
N PRO A 268 -12.92 23.03 14.49
CA PRO A 268 -12.92 22.18 15.68
C PRO A 268 -11.75 21.20 15.67
N TRP A 269 -11.15 21.03 16.84
CA TRP A 269 -10.17 19.99 17.14
C TRP A 269 -10.35 19.53 18.58
N SER A 270 -10.25 18.22 18.79
CA SER A 270 -10.30 17.60 20.11
C SER A 270 -9.05 16.76 20.31
N ASP A 271 -8.50 16.79 21.51
CA ASP A 271 -7.41 15.93 21.97
C ASP A 271 -7.90 14.69 22.75
N THR A 272 -9.18 14.67 23.15
CA THR A 272 -9.79 13.51 23.84
C THR A 272 -9.95 12.33 22.90
N ILE A 273 -9.63 11.11 23.33
CA ILE A 273 -9.70 9.88 22.50
C ILE A 273 -10.44 8.75 23.23
N SER A 274 -11.42 8.15 22.55
CA SER A 274 -12.19 7.03 23.11
C SER A 274 -11.47 5.70 22.88
N MET A 275 -11.71 4.71 23.73
CA MET A 275 -11.13 3.36 23.54
C MET A 275 -11.56 2.73 22.21
N GLU A 276 -12.82 2.93 21.82
CA GLU A 276 -13.35 2.45 20.54
C GLU A 276 -12.57 3.03 19.36
N GLU A 277 -12.22 4.32 19.43
CA GLU A 277 -11.42 4.96 18.39
C GLU A 277 -10.01 4.38 18.31
N VAL A 278 -9.34 4.17 19.45
CA VAL A 278 -8.01 3.53 19.49
C VAL A 278 -8.08 2.12 18.92
N GLU A 279 -9.05 1.31 19.36
CA GLU A 279 -9.22 -0.08 18.90
C GLU A 279 -9.43 -0.15 17.39
N ARG A 280 -10.39 0.63 16.89
CA ARG A 280 -10.73 0.71 15.47
C ARG A 280 -9.55 1.17 14.61
N ASN A 281 -8.73 2.09 15.10
CA ASN A 281 -7.60 2.67 14.35
C ASN A 281 -6.32 1.85 14.43
N THR A 282 -6.10 1.10 15.51
CA THR A 282 -4.87 0.34 15.75
C THR A 282 -5.02 -1.13 15.32
N ILE A 283 -6.08 -1.82 15.75
CA ILE A 283 -6.28 -3.25 15.48
C ILE A 283 -7.49 -3.55 14.58
N GLY A 284 -8.46 -2.64 14.47
CA GLY A 284 -9.63 -2.75 13.58
C GLY A 284 -9.32 -2.63 12.08
N VAL A 285 -8.04 -2.69 11.69
CA VAL A 285 -7.56 -2.52 10.32
C VAL A 285 -7.06 -3.84 9.73
N SER A 286 -7.02 -3.91 8.39
CA SER A 286 -6.37 -5.01 7.68
C SER A 286 -4.88 -5.08 8.02
N SER A 287 -4.29 -6.28 8.00
CA SER A 287 -2.87 -6.46 8.30
C SER A 287 -1.99 -5.61 7.38
N THR A 288 -1.21 -4.70 7.95
CA THR A 288 -0.19 -3.93 7.25
C THR A 288 1.19 -4.53 7.48
N SER A 289 2.12 -4.32 6.53
CA SER A 289 3.53 -4.62 6.74
C SER A 289 4.08 -3.80 7.92
N PRO A 290 4.87 -4.43 8.81
CA PRO A 290 5.45 -3.76 9.98
C PRO A 290 6.56 -2.79 9.55
N GLY A 291 6.92 -1.86 10.44
CA GLY A 291 8.11 -1.02 10.28
C GLY A 291 9.36 -1.72 10.81
N THR A 292 10.37 -0.93 11.16
CA THR A 292 11.64 -1.41 11.74
C THR A 292 11.46 -2.13 13.08
N ASP A 293 10.36 -1.83 13.79
CA ASP A 293 9.96 -2.48 15.05
C ASP A 293 9.47 -3.92 14.88
N ARG A 294 9.20 -4.38 13.64
CA ARG A 294 8.68 -5.71 13.30
C ARG A 294 7.32 -6.03 13.93
N VAL A 295 6.65 -5.03 14.52
CA VAL A 295 5.35 -5.18 15.18
C VAL A 295 4.26 -5.20 14.12
N THR A 296 3.55 -6.32 14.02
CA THR A 296 2.42 -6.49 13.08
C THR A 296 1.08 -6.25 13.77
N VAL A 297 0.05 -5.88 13.01
CA VAL A 297 -1.34 -5.78 13.52
C VAL A 297 -1.79 -7.09 14.18
N ARG A 298 -1.32 -8.24 13.69
CA ARG A 298 -1.62 -9.55 14.28
C ARG A 298 -1.01 -9.70 15.68
N LEU A 299 0.20 -9.21 15.90
CA LEU A 299 0.82 -9.21 17.23
C LEU A 299 0.08 -8.27 18.19
N LEU A 300 -0.27 -7.06 17.71
CA LEU A 300 -1.07 -6.11 18.49
C LEU A 300 -2.43 -6.68 18.90
N LYS A 301 -3.10 -7.43 18.02
CA LYS A 301 -4.34 -8.15 18.34
C LYS A 301 -4.15 -9.18 19.45
N ALA A 302 -3.04 -9.93 19.41
CA ALA A 302 -2.78 -10.98 20.40
C ALA A 302 -2.58 -10.42 21.81
N CYS A 303 -1.95 -9.25 21.95
CA CYS A 303 -1.72 -8.61 23.25
C CYS A 303 -2.68 -7.45 23.56
N TRP A 304 -3.74 -7.24 22.77
CA TRP A 304 -4.63 -6.07 22.87
C TRP A 304 -5.22 -5.89 24.28
N GLY A 305 -5.65 -6.99 24.90
CA GLY A 305 -6.21 -6.97 26.25
C GLY A 305 -5.30 -6.33 27.29
N SER A 306 -3.98 -6.47 27.12
CA SER A 306 -2.95 -5.93 28.03
C SER A 306 -2.53 -4.51 27.69
N ILE A 307 -2.55 -4.10 26.41
CA ILE A 307 -1.95 -2.83 25.96
C ILE A 307 -2.97 -1.72 25.67
N LYS A 308 -4.27 -2.03 25.59
CA LYS A 308 -5.30 -1.08 25.13
C LYS A 308 -5.34 0.22 25.92
N HIS A 309 -5.27 0.15 27.26
CA HIS A 309 -5.30 1.33 28.13
C HIS A 309 -4.00 2.12 28.06
N THR A 310 -2.86 1.42 27.96
CA THR A 310 -1.54 2.00 27.76
C THR A 310 -1.49 2.83 26.48
N LEU A 311 -1.98 2.28 25.37
CA LEU A 311 -2.03 2.99 24.08
C LEU A 311 -3.03 4.15 24.08
N GLN A 312 -4.19 4.00 24.74
CA GLN A 312 -5.14 5.10 24.88
C GLN A 312 -4.55 6.28 25.65
N GLY A 313 -3.89 6.01 26.79
CA GLY A 313 -3.21 7.04 27.59
C GLY A 313 -2.12 7.71 26.77
N LEU A 314 -1.25 6.93 26.14
CA LEU A 314 -0.16 7.44 25.31
C LEU A 314 -0.66 8.32 24.15
N TYR A 315 -1.67 7.87 23.39
CA TYR A 315 -2.23 8.65 22.30
C TYR A 315 -2.87 9.95 22.79
N SER A 316 -3.62 9.93 23.89
CA SER A 316 -4.18 11.14 24.51
C SER A 316 -3.09 12.16 24.85
N ARG A 317 -1.96 11.69 25.40
CA ARG A 317 -0.84 12.55 25.77
C ARG A 317 -0.11 13.09 24.54
N CYS A 318 0.09 12.30 23.50
CA CYS A 318 0.62 12.82 22.22
C CYS A 318 -0.25 13.95 21.65
N LEU A 319 -1.59 13.81 21.68
CA LEU A 319 -2.50 14.83 21.17
C LEU A 319 -2.50 16.11 22.04
N SER A 320 -2.62 15.97 23.36
CA SER A 320 -2.70 17.10 24.29
C SER A 320 -1.38 17.86 24.43
N LEU A 321 -0.24 17.16 24.42
CA LEU A 321 1.10 17.77 24.45
C LEU A 321 1.61 18.17 23.06
N CYS A 322 0.82 17.96 22.02
CA CYS A 322 1.15 18.30 20.63
C CYS A 322 2.49 17.70 20.16
N PHE A 323 2.80 16.48 20.62
CA PHE A 323 4.10 15.86 20.42
C PHE A 323 3.98 14.49 19.74
N PHE A 324 4.77 14.30 18.69
CA PHE A 324 4.87 13.04 17.98
C PHE A 324 6.21 12.36 18.30
N PRO A 325 6.23 11.09 18.77
CA PRO A 325 7.46 10.41 19.19
C PRO A 325 8.47 10.18 18.06
N GLN A 326 9.75 10.32 18.35
CA GLN A 326 10.87 10.19 17.42
C GLN A 326 11.02 8.75 16.91
N ALA A 327 10.81 7.76 17.76
CA ALA A 327 10.83 6.34 17.36
C ALA A 327 9.80 6.01 16.27
N TRP A 328 8.72 6.80 16.17
CA TRP A 328 7.66 6.64 15.18
C TRP A 328 7.91 7.42 13.88
N LYS A 329 8.93 8.29 13.86
CA LYS A 329 9.35 9.08 12.68
C LYS A 329 10.43 8.39 11.84
N LEU A 330 10.84 7.18 12.20
CA LEU A 330 11.73 6.34 11.41
C LEU A 330 10.92 5.49 10.43
N ALA A 331 11.20 5.63 9.13
CA ALA A 331 10.60 4.82 8.08
C ALA A 331 11.65 3.96 7.36
N GLU A 332 11.35 2.67 7.21
CA GLU A 332 12.07 1.83 6.25
C GLU A 332 11.37 1.92 4.89
N VAL A 333 12.03 2.52 3.91
CA VAL A 333 11.49 2.76 2.57
C VAL A 333 11.83 1.60 1.66
N ALA A 334 10.84 0.77 1.33
CA ALA A 334 10.98 -0.29 0.34
C ALA A 334 10.77 0.27 -1.07
N MET A 335 11.77 0.13 -1.95
CA MET A 335 11.67 0.59 -3.33
C MET A 335 10.97 -0.46 -4.20
N LEU A 336 9.77 -0.12 -4.70
CA LEU A 336 8.97 -1.01 -5.54
C LEU A 336 8.88 -0.50 -6.99
N PRO A 337 9.01 -1.37 -8.01
CA PRO A 337 8.84 -0.96 -9.39
C PRO A 337 7.40 -0.53 -9.68
N LYS A 338 7.23 0.56 -10.42
CA LYS A 338 5.93 1.03 -10.91
C LYS A 338 5.33 -0.01 -11.85
N VAL A 339 4.07 -0.34 -11.60
CA VAL A 339 3.32 -1.30 -12.44
C VAL A 339 3.27 -0.82 -13.89
N GLY A 340 3.65 -1.67 -14.83
CA GLY A 340 3.60 -1.39 -16.27
C GLY A 340 4.83 -0.67 -16.84
N LYS A 341 5.77 -0.20 -16.02
CA LYS A 341 7.06 0.31 -16.49
C LYS A 341 8.02 -0.88 -16.69
N LYS A 342 8.28 -1.21 -17.97
CA LYS A 342 9.20 -2.28 -18.35
C LYS A 342 10.66 -1.87 -18.13
N ASP A 343 10.98 -0.63 -18.44
CA ASP A 343 12.27 -0.05 -18.12
C ASP A 343 12.36 0.28 -16.63
N ARG A 344 13.33 -0.33 -15.95
CA ARG A 344 13.61 -0.16 -14.52
C ARG A 344 14.96 0.50 -14.27
N THR A 345 15.63 0.96 -15.32
CA THR A 345 16.93 1.66 -15.23
C THR A 345 16.77 3.10 -14.76
N SER A 346 15.64 3.74 -15.08
CA SER A 346 15.31 5.06 -14.56
C SER A 346 14.84 5.00 -13.10
N VAL A 347 15.36 5.90 -12.27
CA VAL A 347 14.88 6.15 -10.90
C VAL A 347 13.38 6.46 -10.87
N ARG A 348 12.85 7.14 -11.90
CA ARG A 348 11.42 7.49 -12.02
C ARG A 348 10.51 6.26 -12.14
N SER A 349 11.06 5.09 -12.46
CA SER A 349 10.32 3.81 -12.52
C SER A 349 10.12 3.15 -11.16
N TRP A 350 10.65 3.71 -10.07
CA TRP A 350 10.53 3.18 -8.71
C TRP A 350 9.55 4.02 -7.87
N ARG A 351 8.95 3.39 -6.85
CA ARG A 351 8.09 4.01 -5.84
C ARG A 351 8.64 3.74 -4.45
N PRO A 352 8.87 4.77 -3.64
CA PRO A 352 9.29 4.61 -2.26
C PRO A 352 8.09 4.25 -1.38
N ILE A 353 7.99 3.01 -0.85
CA ILE A 353 6.94 2.65 0.10
C ILE A 353 7.48 2.68 1.52
N ALA A 354 7.03 3.63 2.32
CA ALA A 354 7.42 3.79 3.72
C ALA A 354 6.74 2.75 4.62
N LEU A 355 7.56 1.90 5.24
CA LEU A 355 7.16 0.96 6.28
C LEU A 355 7.43 1.60 7.64
N ILE A 356 6.36 2.02 8.30
CA ILE A 356 6.38 2.63 9.64
C ILE A 356 5.66 1.75 10.65
N SER A 357 5.94 1.97 11.95
CA SER A 357 5.39 1.21 13.08
C SER A 357 3.87 1.06 12.98
N CYS A 358 3.36 -0.15 13.23
CA CYS A 358 1.90 -0.38 13.28
C CYS A 358 1.24 0.39 14.44
N VAL A 359 1.98 0.65 15.52
CA VAL A 359 1.52 1.47 16.64
C VAL A 359 1.44 2.94 16.22
N SER A 360 2.46 3.48 15.53
CA SER A 360 2.41 4.84 14.96
C SER A 360 1.20 5.04 14.04
N LYS A 361 0.97 4.08 13.13
CA LYS A 361 -0.17 4.10 12.20
C LYS A 361 -1.53 4.19 12.91
N GLY A 362 -1.64 3.68 14.14
CA GLY A 362 -2.83 3.82 14.97
C GLY A 362 -3.13 5.29 15.28
N LEU A 363 -2.15 6.01 15.83
CA LEU A 363 -2.28 7.44 16.14
C LEU A 363 -2.49 8.28 14.87
N GLU A 364 -1.70 8.02 13.81
CA GLU A 364 -1.82 8.73 12.54
C GLU A 364 -3.22 8.58 11.92
N ARG A 365 -3.84 7.39 12.00
CA ARG A 365 -5.24 7.20 11.53
C ARG A 365 -6.25 7.98 12.35
N THR A 366 -6.06 8.08 13.67
CA THR A 366 -6.91 8.90 14.54
C THR A 366 -6.88 10.35 14.07
N ILE A 367 -5.68 10.92 13.92
CA ILE A 367 -5.49 12.30 13.44
C ILE A 367 -6.09 12.46 12.03
N ALA A 368 -5.73 11.56 11.11
CA ALA A 368 -6.18 11.63 9.71
C ALA A 368 -7.70 11.60 9.57
N ARG A 369 -8.40 10.74 10.34
CA ARG A 369 -9.86 10.63 10.31
C ARG A 369 -10.54 11.89 10.85
N ARG A 370 -10.01 12.48 11.93
CA ARG A 370 -10.53 13.73 12.50
C ARG A 370 -10.33 14.90 11.52
N VAL A 371 -9.13 15.05 11.00
CA VAL A 371 -8.80 16.09 10.01
C VAL A 371 -9.63 15.92 8.74
N ALA A 372 -9.75 14.71 8.19
CA ALA A 372 -10.58 14.47 7.01
C ALA A 372 -12.06 14.80 7.27
N TRP A 373 -12.61 14.43 8.43
CA TRP A 373 -13.99 14.74 8.78
C TRP A 373 -14.23 16.26 8.89
N THR A 374 -13.35 16.98 9.59
CA THR A 374 -13.44 18.45 9.72
C THR A 374 -13.30 19.12 8.36
N ALA A 375 -12.33 18.71 7.54
CA ALA A 375 -12.09 19.29 6.22
C ALA A 375 -13.30 19.13 5.27
N LEU A 376 -14.01 18.00 5.36
CA LEU A 376 -15.23 17.74 4.60
C LEU A 376 -16.44 18.52 5.14
N THR A 377 -16.61 18.55 6.47
CA THR A 377 -17.79 19.15 7.12
C THR A 377 -17.79 20.67 7.01
N TYR A 378 -16.61 21.30 7.07
CA TYR A 378 -16.43 22.75 7.02
C TYR A 378 -16.04 23.25 5.62
N GLY A 379 -16.14 22.42 4.58
CA GLY A 379 -15.94 22.85 3.19
C GLY A 379 -14.51 23.27 2.84
N ILE A 380 -13.50 22.84 3.60
CA ILE A 380 -12.08 23.13 3.33
C ILE A 380 -11.62 22.45 2.04
N LEU A 381 -12.09 21.23 1.80
CA LEU A 381 -11.82 20.48 0.57
C LEU A 381 -12.99 20.60 -0.40
N SER A 382 -12.68 21.03 -1.62
CA SER A 382 -13.63 21.10 -2.74
C SER A 382 -14.39 19.77 -2.90
N PRO A 383 -15.71 19.78 -3.18
CA PRO A 383 -16.48 18.57 -3.48
C PRO A 383 -15.88 17.73 -4.63
N GLN A 384 -15.19 18.40 -5.55
CA GLN A 384 -14.52 17.80 -6.71
C GLN A 384 -13.11 17.25 -6.39
N HIS A 385 -12.67 17.31 -5.13
CA HIS A 385 -11.43 16.68 -4.66
C HIS A 385 -11.72 15.38 -3.89
N GLY A 386 -11.30 14.25 -4.45
CA GLY A 386 -11.35 12.94 -3.83
C GLY A 386 -9.96 12.36 -3.54
N GLY A 387 -9.96 11.12 -3.05
CA GLY A 387 -8.74 10.35 -2.73
C GLY A 387 -8.45 10.34 -1.23
N ALA A 388 -8.27 9.16 -0.61
CA ALA A 388 -8.02 9.03 0.84
C ALA A 388 -9.02 9.71 1.80
N LEU A 389 -10.14 10.23 1.31
CA LEU A 389 -11.25 10.77 2.08
C LEU A 389 -12.35 9.71 2.26
N PRO A 390 -13.01 9.66 3.42
CA PRO A 390 -14.16 8.78 3.59
C PRO A 390 -15.29 9.20 2.65
N LYS A 391 -16.03 8.22 2.13
CA LYS A 391 -17.23 8.42 1.30
C LYS A 391 -17.02 9.22 -0.01
N ARG A 392 -15.77 9.33 -0.50
CA ARG A 392 -15.46 9.87 -1.83
C ARG A 392 -14.63 8.86 -2.62
N SER A 393 -15.15 8.41 -3.75
CA SER A 393 -14.52 7.45 -4.63
C SER A 393 -14.02 8.11 -5.92
N ALA A 394 -13.06 7.46 -6.59
CA ALA A 394 -12.64 7.88 -7.92
C ALA A 394 -13.82 7.83 -8.92
N MET A 395 -14.77 6.92 -8.69
CA MET A 395 -15.93 6.76 -9.55
C MET A 395 -16.94 7.89 -9.43
N ASP A 396 -17.03 8.53 -8.26
CA ASP A 396 -17.91 9.68 -8.05
C ASP A 396 -17.48 10.82 -8.99
N LEU A 397 -16.18 11.13 -9.03
CA LEU A 397 -15.63 12.17 -9.90
C LEU A 397 -15.78 11.83 -11.38
N VAL A 398 -15.51 10.57 -11.76
CA VAL A 398 -15.70 10.10 -13.14
C VAL A 398 -17.16 10.18 -13.57
N ALA A 399 -18.10 9.82 -12.68
CA ALA A 399 -19.53 9.90 -12.96
C ALA A 399 -19.99 11.36 -13.10
N CYS A 400 -19.55 12.26 -12.21
CA CYS A 400 -19.81 13.70 -12.31
C CYS A 400 -19.29 14.27 -13.63
N PHE A 401 -18.01 14.02 -13.97
CA PHE A 401 -17.45 14.49 -15.24
C PHE A 401 -18.21 13.92 -16.46
N THR A 402 -18.58 12.64 -16.42
CA THR A 402 -19.36 12.02 -17.50
C THR A 402 -20.72 12.71 -17.65
N HIS A 403 -21.40 13.01 -16.55
CA HIS A 403 -22.65 13.76 -16.55
C HIS A 403 -22.47 15.15 -17.20
N ASP A 404 -21.42 15.88 -16.83
CA ASP A 404 -21.12 17.21 -17.39
C ASP A 404 -20.90 17.16 -18.90
N VAL A 405 -20.17 16.14 -19.39
CA VAL A 405 -19.97 15.92 -20.84
C VAL A 405 -21.27 15.59 -21.56
N GLU A 406 -22.12 14.74 -20.98
CA GLU A 406 -23.42 14.39 -21.56
C GLU A 406 -24.36 15.61 -21.61
N LEU A 407 -24.36 16.43 -20.55
CA LEU A 407 -25.10 17.68 -20.50
C LEU A 407 -24.58 18.67 -21.57
N ALA A 408 -23.27 18.82 -21.72
CA ALA A 408 -22.67 19.64 -22.78
C ALA A 408 -23.10 19.16 -24.18
N PHE A 409 -23.07 17.85 -24.43
CA PHE A 409 -23.55 17.28 -25.68
C PHE A 409 -25.04 17.50 -25.95
N SER A 410 -25.87 17.54 -24.91
CA SER A 410 -27.30 17.85 -25.06
C SER A 410 -27.53 19.29 -25.53
N LYS A 411 -26.62 20.20 -25.19
CA LYS A 411 -26.61 21.62 -25.59
C LYS A 411 -25.87 21.86 -26.91
N GLY A 412 -25.42 20.80 -27.60
CA GLY A 412 -24.66 20.92 -28.86
C GLY A 412 -23.22 21.41 -28.69
N LEU A 413 -22.70 21.45 -27.45
CA LEU A 413 -21.34 21.86 -27.14
C LEU A 413 -20.34 20.71 -27.35
N GLU A 414 -19.06 21.06 -27.44
CA GLU A 414 -17.92 20.17 -27.49
C GLU A 414 -17.09 20.34 -26.23
N VAL A 415 -16.52 19.24 -25.72
CA VAL A 415 -15.74 19.25 -24.48
C VAL A 415 -14.29 18.92 -24.79
N THR A 416 -13.35 19.60 -24.16
CA THR A 416 -11.93 19.20 -24.16
C THR A 416 -11.51 18.92 -22.73
N MET A 417 -10.87 17.77 -22.53
CA MET A 417 -10.36 17.32 -21.24
C MET A 417 -8.83 17.28 -21.31
N VAL A 418 -8.18 17.76 -20.27
CA VAL A 418 -6.74 17.66 -20.04
C VAL A 418 -6.50 17.05 -18.67
N THR A 419 -5.67 16.02 -18.59
CA THR A 419 -5.23 15.45 -17.31
C THR A 419 -3.80 15.86 -17.01
N MET A 420 -3.53 16.16 -15.74
CA MET A 420 -2.24 16.59 -15.22
C MET A 420 -1.83 15.69 -14.06
N ASP A 421 -0.53 15.41 -13.95
CA ASP A 421 0.07 14.60 -12.89
C ASP A 421 1.10 15.45 -12.13
N VAL A 422 1.01 15.45 -10.80
CA VAL A 422 2.01 16.14 -9.96
C VAL A 422 3.27 15.29 -9.86
N GLN A 423 4.41 15.89 -10.17
CA GLN A 423 5.70 15.23 -10.10
C GLN A 423 6.14 15.04 -8.64
N GLY A 424 6.20 13.78 -8.19
CA GLY A 424 6.67 13.48 -6.84
C GLY A 424 5.71 13.93 -5.74
N ALA A 425 4.42 13.71 -5.95
CA ALA A 425 3.43 13.83 -4.89
C ALA A 425 3.90 13.08 -3.63
N PHE A 426 3.56 13.63 -2.45
CA PHE A 426 4.09 13.26 -1.13
C PHE A 426 5.55 13.57 -0.88
N ASP A 427 6.47 13.28 -1.80
CA ASP A 427 7.93 13.46 -1.60
C ASP A 427 8.36 14.94 -1.62
N ALA A 428 7.60 15.78 -2.31
CA ALA A 428 7.90 17.21 -2.52
C ALA A 428 7.24 18.17 -1.51
N LEU A 429 6.43 17.67 -0.57
CA LEU A 429 5.67 18.53 0.34
C LEU A 429 6.60 19.31 1.27
N LEU A 430 6.43 20.63 1.37
CA LEU A 430 7.22 21.48 2.24
C LEU A 430 6.47 21.81 3.54
N LYS A 431 7.14 21.61 4.67
CA LYS A 431 6.54 21.63 6.01
C LYS A 431 5.93 23.00 6.34
N ARG A 432 6.70 24.08 6.23
CA ARG A 432 6.25 25.42 6.63
C ARG A 432 5.15 25.92 5.69
N ARG A 433 5.24 25.65 4.39
CA ARG A 433 4.13 25.93 3.46
C ARG A 433 2.84 25.19 3.80
N LEU A 434 2.92 23.93 4.21
CA LEU A 434 1.74 23.18 4.66
C LEU A 434 1.16 23.80 5.92
N LEU A 435 1.99 24.14 6.91
CA LEU A 435 1.53 24.76 8.16
C LEU A 435 0.90 26.13 7.91
N ASP A 436 1.49 26.97 7.05
CA ASP A 436 0.92 28.26 6.63
C ASP A 436 -0.44 28.09 5.94
N ARG A 437 -0.55 27.07 5.08
CA ARG A 437 -1.82 26.72 4.43
C ARG A 437 -2.87 26.26 5.42
N MET A 438 -2.49 25.43 6.39
CA MET A 438 -3.43 24.99 7.41
C MET A 438 -3.83 26.15 8.34
N LYS A 439 -2.91 27.07 8.64
CA LYS A 439 -3.21 28.29 9.38
C LYS A 439 -4.26 29.15 8.65
N THR A 440 -4.06 29.41 7.36
CA THR A 440 -5.01 30.19 6.53
C THR A 440 -6.36 29.50 6.33
N GLN A 441 -6.41 28.17 6.40
CA GLN A 441 -7.65 27.38 6.42
C GLN A 441 -8.39 27.42 7.77
N GLY A 442 -7.80 27.97 8.83
CA GLY A 442 -8.41 28.09 10.15
C GLY A 442 -8.20 26.90 11.09
N TRP A 443 -7.25 26.01 10.81
CA TRP A 443 -6.92 24.91 11.73
C TRP A 443 -6.33 25.44 13.05
N PRO A 444 -6.61 24.81 14.20
CA PRO A 444 -6.16 25.31 15.51
C PRO A 444 -4.67 25.06 15.78
N LEU A 445 -4.07 25.91 16.62
CA LEU A 445 -2.63 25.91 16.92
C LEU A 445 -2.13 24.59 17.51
N THR A 446 -2.93 23.93 18.34
CA THR A 446 -2.59 22.63 18.92
C THR A 446 -2.39 21.55 17.85
N LEU A 447 -3.27 21.48 16.85
CA LEU A 447 -3.09 20.60 15.71
C LEU A 447 -1.87 20.99 14.87
N LEU A 448 -1.65 22.29 14.60
CA LEU A 448 -0.49 22.71 13.80
C LEU A 448 0.84 22.33 14.47
N LYS A 449 0.95 22.50 15.80
CA LYS A 449 2.12 22.05 16.58
C LYS A 449 2.32 20.54 16.51
N LEU A 450 1.24 19.76 16.58
CA LEU A 450 1.31 18.31 16.43
C LEU A 450 1.78 17.89 15.02
N ILE A 451 1.29 18.54 13.96
CA ILE A 451 1.71 18.28 12.57
C ILE A 451 3.17 18.72 12.36
N ASP A 452 3.58 19.85 12.94
CA ASP A 452 4.99 20.29 12.91
C ASP A 452 5.90 19.25 13.58
N SER A 453 5.51 18.74 14.75
CA SER A 453 6.23 17.67 15.45
C SER A 453 6.31 16.39 14.59
N PHE A 454 5.22 16.00 13.93
CA PHE A 454 5.18 14.84 13.03
C PHE A 454 6.14 14.98 11.82
N LEU A 455 6.28 16.19 11.27
CA LEU A 455 7.08 16.46 10.07
C LEU A 455 8.56 16.74 10.35
N THR A 456 8.91 17.05 11.61
CA THR A 456 10.26 17.44 12.03
C THR A 456 11.12 16.24 12.46
N ASN A 457 12.43 16.28 12.15
CA ASN A 457 13.42 15.25 12.50
C ASN A 457 13.08 13.85 11.98
N ARG A 458 12.47 13.74 10.81
CA ARG A 458 12.14 12.43 10.22
C ARG A 458 13.39 11.74 9.69
N LEU A 459 13.42 10.42 9.87
CA LEU A 459 14.53 9.57 9.43
C LEU A 459 14.03 8.50 8.45
N VAL A 460 14.79 8.24 7.40
CA VAL A 460 14.50 7.18 6.42
C VAL A 460 15.69 6.24 6.25
N ARG A 461 15.41 4.97 6.00
CA ARG A 461 16.38 3.98 5.52
C ARG A 461 15.84 3.37 4.25
N VAL A 462 16.59 3.38 3.15
CA VAL A 462 16.13 2.79 1.89
C VAL A 462 16.53 1.32 1.86
N ARG A 463 15.55 0.44 1.65
CA ARG A 463 15.76 -0.99 1.44
C ARG A 463 15.53 -1.35 -0.03
N LEU A 464 16.56 -1.91 -0.65
CA LEU A 464 16.53 -2.45 -2.00
C LEU A 464 17.12 -3.87 -1.96
N GLU A 465 16.33 -4.85 -2.40
CA GLU A 465 16.68 -6.27 -2.31
C GLU A 465 17.07 -6.66 -0.86
N ASP A 466 18.29 -7.17 -0.67
CA ASP A 466 18.83 -7.59 0.63
C ASP A 466 19.71 -6.51 1.29
N SER A 467 19.80 -5.31 0.71
CA SER A 467 20.61 -4.19 1.23
C SER A 467 19.73 -3.09 1.81
N THR A 468 20.19 -2.48 2.91
CA THR A 468 19.52 -1.33 3.55
C THR A 468 20.56 -0.24 3.85
N THR A 469 20.27 1.00 3.46
CA THR A 469 21.14 2.15 3.71
C THR A 469 21.22 2.50 5.20
N PRO A 470 22.21 3.31 5.62
CA PRO A 470 22.14 4.04 6.88
C PRO A 470 20.87 4.91 7.00
N SER A 471 20.60 5.39 8.22
CA SER A 471 19.54 6.37 8.44
C SER A 471 19.93 7.72 7.86
N HIS A 472 19.05 8.29 7.04
CA HIS A 472 19.17 9.62 6.48
C HIS A 472 18.08 10.54 7.03
N SER A 473 18.41 11.80 7.28
CA SER A 473 17.41 12.83 7.60
C SER A 473 16.67 13.25 6.34
N VAL A 474 15.40 13.66 6.48
CA VAL A 474 14.60 14.15 5.35
C VAL A 474 14.00 15.51 5.66
N ALA A 475 14.37 16.51 4.86
CA ALA A 475 13.88 17.88 5.00
C ALA A 475 12.46 18.07 4.41
N CYS A 476 12.11 17.33 3.36
CA CYS A 476 10.84 17.48 2.65
C CYS A 476 10.02 16.18 2.56
N GLY A 477 8.78 16.35 2.15
CA GLY A 477 7.85 15.28 1.87
C GLY A 477 7.22 14.64 3.09
N THR A 478 6.40 13.62 2.83
CA THR A 478 5.66 12.85 3.84
C THR A 478 5.74 11.37 3.50
N PRO A 479 5.77 10.45 4.49
CA PRO A 479 5.99 9.03 4.21
C PRO A 479 4.88 8.41 3.35
N GLN A 480 5.21 7.83 2.19
CA GLN A 480 4.27 7.11 1.32
C GLN A 480 3.92 5.73 1.90
N GLY A 481 2.94 5.72 2.81
CA GLY A 481 2.58 4.54 3.62
C GLY A 481 2.04 4.94 5.01
N SER A 482 2.21 6.20 5.37
CA SER A 482 1.51 6.85 6.48
C SER A 482 0.03 7.06 6.14
N PRO A 483 -0.89 6.76 7.07
CA PRO A 483 -2.32 7.09 6.93
C PRO A 483 -2.62 8.59 6.95
N LEU A 484 -1.74 9.41 7.53
CA LEU A 484 -1.92 10.85 7.67
C LEU A 484 -1.44 11.62 6.43
N SER A 485 -0.35 11.17 5.79
CA SER A 485 0.23 11.82 4.61
C SER A 485 -0.78 12.15 3.49
N PRO A 486 -1.68 11.24 3.07
CA PRO A 486 -2.70 11.53 2.06
C PRO A 486 -3.59 12.72 2.40
N VAL A 487 -4.01 12.83 3.67
CA VAL A 487 -4.89 13.91 4.12
C VAL A 487 -4.15 15.24 4.12
N LEU A 488 -2.92 15.27 4.63
CA LEU A 488 -2.09 16.48 4.62
C LEU A 488 -1.79 16.97 3.20
N TYR A 489 -1.50 16.05 2.28
CA TYR A 489 -1.25 16.40 0.89
C TYR A 489 -2.50 16.97 0.20
N MET A 490 -3.69 16.48 0.52
CA MET A 490 -4.92 17.08 0.00
C MET A 490 -5.15 18.49 0.54
N LEU A 491 -4.94 18.72 1.84
CA LEU A 491 -4.97 20.07 2.41
C LEU A 491 -3.93 20.98 1.73
N TYR A 492 -2.77 20.41 1.37
CA TYR A 492 -1.75 21.09 0.60
C TYR A 492 -2.21 21.48 -0.81
N LEU A 493 -3.10 20.73 -1.46
CA LEU A 493 -3.64 21.06 -2.79
C LEU A 493 -4.99 21.78 -2.76
N ALA A 494 -5.62 21.93 -1.59
CA ALA A 494 -7.00 22.37 -1.46
C ALA A 494 -7.32 23.67 -2.20
N GLU A 495 -6.45 24.68 -2.06
CA GLU A 495 -6.60 26.00 -2.71
C GLU A 495 -6.64 25.89 -4.24
N LEU A 496 -5.80 25.03 -4.83
CA LEU A 496 -5.79 24.83 -6.28
C LEU A 496 -7.14 24.31 -6.78
N LEU A 497 -7.77 23.40 -6.05
CA LEU A 497 -9.03 22.80 -6.47
C LEU A 497 -10.26 23.61 -6.04
N SER A 498 -10.11 24.55 -5.11
CA SER A 498 -11.20 25.45 -4.69
C SER A 498 -11.29 26.73 -5.54
N GLN A 499 -10.20 27.19 -6.15
CA GLN A 499 -10.17 28.37 -7.02
C GLN A 499 -11.16 28.29 -8.21
N ASP A 500 -11.32 27.11 -8.81
CA ASP A 500 -12.29 26.89 -9.88
C ASP A 500 -12.85 25.45 -9.83
N SER A 501 -13.73 25.23 -8.86
CA SER A 501 -14.35 23.92 -8.59
C SER A 501 -15.30 23.43 -9.69
N ASN A 502 -15.70 24.30 -10.62
CA ASN A 502 -16.56 23.93 -11.74
C ASN A 502 -15.80 23.26 -12.89
N ILE A 503 -14.48 23.39 -12.91
CA ILE A 503 -13.62 23.08 -14.07
C ILE A 503 -12.55 22.05 -13.70
N ARG A 504 -12.19 21.99 -12.40
CA ARG A 504 -11.10 21.18 -11.86
C ARG A 504 -11.67 20.00 -11.04
N PHE A 505 -11.33 18.79 -11.45
CA PHE A 505 -11.46 17.58 -10.62
C PHE A 505 -10.08 17.15 -10.13
N GLY A 506 -10.00 16.71 -8.87
CA GLY A 506 -8.77 16.19 -8.29
C GLY A 506 -9.01 14.85 -7.61
N TYR A 507 -8.10 13.88 -7.77
CA TYR A 507 -8.08 12.65 -6.99
C TYR A 507 -6.66 12.42 -6.46
N ALA A 508 -6.45 12.69 -5.16
CA ALA A 508 -5.12 12.81 -4.60
C ALA A 508 -4.25 13.80 -5.41
N ASP A 509 -3.28 13.29 -6.17
CA ASP A 509 -2.35 14.01 -7.04
C ASP A 509 -2.74 14.07 -8.53
N ASP A 510 -3.70 13.24 -8.97
CA ASP A 510 -4.25 13.29 -10.33
C ASP A 510 -5.22 14.48 -10.46
N ILE A 511 -4.96 15.40 -11.40
CA ILE A 511 -5.83 16.54 -11.68
C ILE A 511 -6.41 16.41 -13.09
N CYS A 512 -7.69 16.74 -13.25
CA CYS A 512 -8.38 16.79 -14.52
C CYS A 512 -9.04 18.15 -14.69
N LEU A 513 -8.81 18.76 -15.84
CA LEU A 513 -9.36 20.03 -16.27
C LEU A 513 -10.25 19.78 -17.47
N TYR A 514 -11.38 20.49 -17.56
CA TYR A 514 -12.17 20.44 -18.77
C TYR A 514 -12.86 21.76 -19.10
N LYS A 515 -13.08 22.02 -20.39
CA LYS A 515 -13.89 23.14 -20.87
C LYS A 515 -14.91 22.65 -21.89
N ALA A 516 -16.12 23.21 -21.81
CA ALA A 516 -17.22 22.93 -22.72
C ALA A 516 -17.66 24.23 -23.42
N SER A 517 -17.64 24.25 -24.75
CA SER A 517 -18.08 25.41 -25.54
C SER A 517 -18.50 25.00 -26.95
N THR A 518 -18.84 25.95 -27.81
CA THR A 518 -19.33 25.68 -29.17
C THR A 518 -18.25 25.15 -30.13
N SER A 519 -16.96 25.35 -29.78
CA SER A 519 -15.81 24.92 -30.57
C SER A 519 -14.66 24.40 -29.70
N VAL A 520 -13.96 23.38 -30.19
CA VAL A 520 -12.73 22.88 -29.57
C VAL A 520 -11.60 23.92 -29.53
N ASP A 521 -11.54 24.86 -30.47
CA ASP A 521 -10.53 25.93 -30.50
C ASP A 521 -10.68 26.88 -29.30
N ILE A 522 -11.92 27.23 -28.93
CA ILE A 522 -12.21 28.05 -27.75
C ILE A 522 -11.80 27.29 -26.48
N ASN A 523 -12.10 25.98 -26.43
CA ASN A 523 -11.74 25.15 -25.29
C ASN A 523 -10.22 25.10 -25.08
N VAL A 524 -9.43 24.86 -26.14
CA VAL A 524 -7.96 24.79 -26.00
C VAL A 524 -7.35 26.13 -25.62
N ALA A 525 -7.85 27.25 -26.14
CA ALA A 525 -7.36 28.57 -25.75
C ALA A 525 -7.64 28.88 -24.27
N SER A 526 -8.84 28.53 -23.78
CA SER A 526 -9.19 28.70 -22.37
C SER A 526 -8.38 27.75 -21.47
N LEU A 527 -8.22 26.48 -21.86
CA LEU A 527 -7.42 25.52 -21.12
C LEU A 527 -5.94 25.89 -21.10
N ALA A 528 -5.38 26.44 -22.17
CA ALA A 528 -3.99 26.90 -22.19
C ALA A 528 -3.74 28.00 -21.15
N THR A 529 -4.68 28.94 -21.02
CA THR A 529 -4.62 29.99 -19.99
C THR A 529 -4.71 29.40 -18.59
N GLU A 530 -5.63 28.46 -18.41
CA GLU A 530 -5.84 27.80 -17.13
C GLU A 530 -4.63 26.97 -16.67
N ILE A 531 -4.04 26.19 -17.59
CA ILE A 531 -2.84 25.42 -17.33
C ILE A 531 -1.69 26.36 -16.96
N ARG A 532 -1.55 27.50 -17.64
CA ARG A 532 -0.53 28.51 -17.28
C ARG A 532 -0.71 29.04 -15.86
N ASN A 533 -1.94 29.31 -15.44
CA ASN A 533 -2.26 29.74 -14.08
C ASN A 533 -1.90 28.66 -13.06
N ILE A 534 -2.23 27.39 -13.36
CA ILE A 534 -1.91 26.24 -12.50
C ILE A 534 -0.39 26.04 -12.40
N MET A 535 0.34 26.15 -13.51
CA MET A 535 1.80 26.06 -13.51
C MET A 535 2.43 27.19 -12.68
N HIS A 536 1.96 28.42 -12.82
CA HIS A 536 2.44 29.56 -12.03
C HIS A 536 2.14 29.39 -10.53
N TRP A 537 0.92 28.95 -10.20
CA TRP A 537 0.55 28.59 -8.84
C TRP A 537 1.42 27.47 -8.27
N GLY A 538 1.74 26.48 -9.10
CA GLY A 538 2.65 25.37 -8.77
C GLY A 538 4.04 25.89 -8.42
N THR A 539 4.63 26.75 -9.25
CA THR A 539 5.93 27.39 -8.96
C THR A 539 5.92 28.14 -7.63
N ARG A 540 4.88 28.95 -7.36
CA ARG A 540 4.75 29.70 -6.11
C ARG A 540 4.66 28.79 -4.88
N ASN A 541 4.02 27.63 -5.02
CA ASN A 541 3.78 26.66 -3.95
C ASN A 541 4.75 25.47 -3.97
N LYS A 542 5.83 25.54 -4.78
CA LYS A 542 6.84 24.47 -4.92
C LYS A 542 6.23 23.10 -5.28
N ILE A 543 5.18 23.13 -6.11
CA ILE A 543 4.54 21.95 -6.70
C ILE A 543 4.91 21.91 -8.18
N ALA A 544 5.64 20.88 -8.58
CA ALA A 544 6.00 20.65 -9.97
C ALA A 544 4.96 19.73 -10.64
N PHE A 545 4.46 20.12 -11.81
CA PHE A 545 3.66 19.25 -12.67
C PHE A 545 4.56 18.65 -13.74
N ALA A 546 4.34 17.39 -14.11
CA ALA A 546 5.14 16.70 -15.12
C ALA A 546 4.62 17.02 -16.53
N PRO A 547 5.23 17.95 -17.30
CA PRO A 547 4.70 18.41 -18.58
C PRO A 547 4.56 17.26 -19.59
N GLU A 548 5.47 16.29 -19.53
CA GLU A 548 5.50 15.11 -20.41
C GLU A 548 4.37 14.11 -20.15
N LYS A 549 3.62 14.26 -19.05
CA LYS A 549 2.50 13.39 -18.70
C LYS A 549 1.14 14.04 -18.93
N LEU A 550 1.10 15.28 -19.42
CA LEU A 550 -0.15 15.91 -19.78
C LEU A 550 -0.74 15.18 -20.98
N GLU A 551 -1.98 14.72 -20.82
CA GLU A 551 -2.73 14.07 -21.89
C GLU A 551 -3.99 14.90 -22.16
N MET A 552 -4.36 15.05 -23.43
CA MET A 552 -5.56 15.78 -23.84
C MET A 552 -6.45 14.93 -24.76
N ILE A 553 -7.76 15.11 -24.65
CA ILE A 553 -8.72 14.57 -25.62
C ILE A 553 -9.88 15.55 -25.87
N HIS A 554 -10.29 15.68 -27.13
CA HIS A 554 -11.55 16.32 -27.50
C HIS A 554 -12.69 15.30 -27.52
N LEU A 555 -13.71 15.54 -26.71
CA LEU A 555 -14.94 14.80 -26.68
C LEU A 555 -15.97 15.55 -27.52
N THR A 556 -16.35 14.95 -28.65
CA THR A 556 -17.28 15.56 -29.61
C THR A 556 -18.05 14.50 -30.40
N ARG A 557 -19.30 14.84 -30.74
CA ARG A 557 -20.15 14.02 -31.60
C ARG A 557 -20.12 14.47 -33.07
N LYS A 558 -19.48 15.61 -33.39
CA LYS A 558 -19.32 16.12 -34.75
C LYS A 558 -18.40 15.20 -35.56
N ASN A 559 -18.78 14.94 -36.81
CA ASN A 559 -17.94 14.23 -37.77
C ASN A 559 -16.88 15.18 -38.34
N GLY A 560 -15.67 14.70 -38.63
CA GLY A 560 -14.65 15.50 -39.32
C GLY A 560 -14.13 16.73 -38.56
N SER A 561 -14.35 16.86 -37.24
CA SER A 561 -13.81 17.99 -36.49
C SER A 561 -12.29 17.98 -36.53
N ARG A 562 -11.70 19.15 -36.82
CA ARG A 562 -10.30 19.47 -36.53
C ARG A 562 -10.01 19.12 -35.05
N ALA A 563 -8.80 18.67 -34.79
CA ALA A 563 -8.29 18.35 -33.46
C ALA A 563 -7.08 19.27 -33.19
N PRO A 564 -7.33 20.53 -32.82
CA PRO A 564 -6.25 21.50 -32.58
C PRO A 564 -5.46 21.12 -31.31
N ASP A 565 -4.17 21.43 -31.33
CA ASP A 565 -3.31 21.28 -30.15
C ASP A 565 -3.61 22.36 -29.11
N CYS A 566 -3.34 22.07 -27.84
CA CYS A 566 -3.36 23.07 -26.79
C CYS A 566 -1.95 23.63 -26.61
N VAL A 567 -1.74 24.85 -27.10
CA VAL A 567 -0.45 25.55 -27.03
C VAL A 567 -0.41 26.42 -25.77
N VAL A 568 0.27 25.94 -24.73
CA VAL A 568 0.42 26.67 -23.44
C VAL A 568 1.57 27.68 -23.51
N SER A 569 2.68 27.28 -24.12
CA SER A 569 3.86 28.10 -24.41
C SER A 569 4.63 27.49 -25.60
N PRO A 570 5.66 28.16 -26.14
CA PRO A 570 6.49 27.59 -27.21
C PRO A 570 7.09 26.22 -26.87
N ASP A 571 7.41 26.00 -25.59
CA ASP A 571 8.03 24.77 -25.08
C ASP A 571 7.02 23.75 -24.54
N LEU A 572 5.73 24.11 -24.43
CA LEU A 572 4.67 23.25 -23.91
C LEU A 572 3.45 23.25 -24.82
N VAL A 573 3.43 22.27 -25.72
CA VAL A 573 2.31 21.97 -26.62
C VAL A 573 1.75 20.60 -26.25
N ILE A 574 0.44 20.55 -26.02
CA ILE A 574 -0.25 19.32 -25.64
C ILE A 574 -1.12 18.87 -26.83
N PRO A 575 -0.69 17.84 -27.58
CA PRO A 575 -1.47 17.33 -28.70
C PRO A 575 -2.65 16.47 -28.21
N PRO A 576 -3.78 16.45 -28.93
CA PRO A 576 -4.90 15.59 -28.60
C PRO A 576 -4.59 14.13 -28.92
N ILE A 577 -5.10 13.21 -28.09
CA ILE A 577 -5.10 11.77 -28.38
C ILE A 577 -6.03 11.50 -29.56
N THR A 578 -5.42 11.29 -30.73
CA THR A 578 -6.11 10.98 -32.00
C THR A 578 -5.80 9.59 -32.52
N THR A 579 -4.82 8.90 -31.93
CA THR A 579 -4.41 7.54 -32.29
C THR A 579 -4.37 6.62 -31.06
N SER A 580 -4.29 5.30 -31.29
CA SER A 580 -4.09 4.30 -30.24
C SER A 580 -2.78 3.54 -30.47
N PRO A 581 -2.01 3.21 -29.41
CA PRO A 581 -0.79 2.42 -29.53
C PRO A 581 -1.03 1.00 -30.09
N LYS A 582 -2.23 0.44 -29.86
CA LYS A 582 -2.61 -0.88 -30.36
C LYS A 582 -3.41 -0.73 -31.66
N LYS A 583 -2.92 -1.33 -32.74
CA LYS A 583 -3.59 -1.34 -34.04
C LYS A 583 -5.00 -1.93 -33.90
N GLY A 584 -6.01 -1.16 -34.30
CA GLY A 584 -7.43 -1.53 -34.22
C GLY A 584 -8.19 -1.00 -33.00
N ASP A 585 -7.50 -0.48 -31.98
CA ASP A 585 -8.15 0.15 -30.84
C ASP A 585 -8.56 1.60 -31.13
N GLN A 586 -9.69 2.03 -30.57
CA GLN A 586 -10.11 3.42 -30.66
C GLN A 586 -9.22 4.33 -29.81
N PRO A 587 -8.86 5.54 -30.28
CA PRO A 587 -8.18 6.55 -29.47
C PRO A 587 -9.02 6.88 -28.22
N ALA A 588 -8.36 6.89 -27.06
CA ALA A 588 -9.00 7.20 -25.78
C ALA A 588 -7.95 7.64 -24.75
N LEU A 589 -8.35 8.58 -23.89
CA LEU A 589 -7.59 9.03 -22.74
C LEU A 589 -7.98 8.20 -21.51
N ARG A 590 -7.01 7.84 -20.66
CA ARG A 590 -7.30 7.11 -19.42
C ARG A 590 -7.21 8.04 -18.22
N TRP A 591 -8.33 8.24 -17.53
CA TRP A 591 -8.37 9.01 -16.28
C TRP A 591 -9.06 8.19 -15.18
N LEU A 592 -8.45 8.15 -13.99
CA LEU A 592 -8.92 7.38 -12.83
C LEU A 592 -9.34 5.93 -13.16
N GLY A 593 -8.59 5.28 -14.05
CA GLY A 593 -8.85 3.89 -14.43
C GLY A 593 -9.95 3.68 -15.48
N VAL A 594 -10.63 4.73 -15.95
CA VAL A 594 -11.67 4.70 -16.98
C VAL A 594 -11.13 5.28 -18.30
N TRP A 595 -11.50 4.68 -19.42
CA TRP A 595 -11.09 5.13 -20.75
C TRP A 595 -12.19 5.96 -21.43
N PHE A 596 -11.88 7.20 -21.76
CA PHE A 596 -12.74 8.14 -22.46
C PHE A 596 -12.36 8.21 -23.93
N ASP A 597 -13.23 7.71 -24.81
CA ASP A 597 -13.09 7.90 -26.26
C ASP A 597 -13.81 9.17 -26.72
N ARG A 598 -13.41 9.69 -27.89
CA ARG A 598 -13.94 10.93 -28.49
C ARG A 598 -15.47 11.04 -28.45
N ARG A 599 -16.21 9.95 -28.65
CA ARG A 599 -17.69 9.98 -28.74
C ARG A 599 -18.37 9.61 -27.41
N LEU A 600 -17.58 9.41 -26.35
CA LEU A 600 -18.02 8.95 -25.05
C LEU A 600 -18.82 7.64 -25.16
N THR A 601 -18.32 6.69 -25.95
CA THR A 601 -18.98 5.40 -26.16
C THR A 601 -18.56 4.35 -25.14
N PHE A 602 -17.43 4.53 -24.45
CA PHE A 602 -16.83 3.61 -23.49
C PHE A 602 -16.51 2.21 -24.04
N LYS A 603 -16.46 2.04 -25.37
CA LYS A 603 -16.17 0.74 -25.99
C LYS A 603 -14.77 0.25 -25.63
N ARG A 604 -13.77 1.13 -25.69
CA ARG A 604 -12.39 0.81 -25.29
C ARG A 604 -12.30 0.47 -23.80
N HIS A 605 -13.02 1.19 -22.95
CA HIS A 605 -13.07 0.90 -21.51
C HIS A 605 -13.56 -0.52 -21.24
N VAL A 606 -14.74 -0.86 -21.77
CA VAL A 606 -15.34 -2.18 -21.60
C VAL A 606 -14.46 -3.29 -22.18
N ALA A 607 -13.85 -3.08 -23.34
CA ALA A 607 -12.93 -4.05 -23.94
C ALA A 607 -11.71 -4.33 -23.03
N GLU A 608 -11.08 -3.29 -22.46
CA GLU A 608 -9.93 -3.43 -21.56
C GLU A 608 -10.31 -4.10 -20.23
N ARG A 609 -11.46 -3.74 -19.63
CA ARG A 609 -11.97 -4.40 -18.41
C ARG A 609 -12.31 -5.86 -18.66
N ALA A 610 -13.00 -6.15 -19.76
CA ALA A 610 -13.32 -7.52 -20.17
C ALA A 610 -12.06 -8.34 -20.47
N GLY A 611 -11.04 -7.73 -21.11
CA GLY A 611 -9.75 -8.37 -21.36
C GLY A 611 -9.05 -8.81 -20.07
N LYS A 612 -8.96 -7.91 -19.08
CA LYS A 612 -8.37 -8.19 -17.76
C LYS A 612 -9.15 -9.27 -17.01
N ALA A 613 -10.48 -9.15 -16.95
CA ALA A 613 -11.33 -10.13 -16.31
C ALA A 613 -11.27 -11.50 -16.98
N ARG A 614 -11.14 -11.55 -18.31
CA ARG A 614 -11.00 -12.79 -19.08
C ARG A 614 -9.72 -13.55 -18.76
N GLN A 615 -8.61 -12.84 -18.49
CA GLN A 615 -7.38 -13.49 -18.02
C GLN A 615 -7.60 -14.20 -16.69
N ILE A 616 -8.26 -13.52 -15.73
CA ILE A 616 -8.62 -14.11 -14.43
C ILE A 616 -9.58 -15.30 -14.61
N ALA A 617 -10.61 -15.14 -15.45
CA ALA A 617 -11.57 -16.21 -15.73
C ALA A 617 -10.92 -17.45 -16.36
N ARG A 618 -9.95 -17.27 -17.27
CA ARG A 618 -9.16 -18.37 -17.84
C ARG A 618 -8.32 -19.07 -16.79
N HIS A 619 -7.75 -18.33 -15.84
CA HIS A 619 -7.01 -18.90 -14.72
C HIS A 619 -7.92 -19.76 -13.85
N ILE A 620 -9.07 -19.21 -13.41
CA ILE A 620 -10.09 -19.95 -12.63
C ILE A 620 -10.51 -21.22 -13.37
N ARG A 621 -10.83 -21.12 -14.66
CA ARG A 621 -11.19 -22.28 -15.49
C ARG A 621 -10.05 -23.30 -15.61
N GLY A 622 -8.78 -22.87 -15.55
CA GLY A 622 -7.63 -23.77 -15.53
C GLY A 622 -7.49 -24.54 -14.21
N LEU A 623 -8.01 -24.00 -13.10
CA LEU A 623 -8.03 -24.65 -11.78
C LEU A 623 -9.15 -25.70 -11.68
N ALA A 624 -10.26 -25.47 -12.37
CA ALA A 624 -11.43 -26.35 -12.36
C ALA A 624 -11.31 -27.44 -13.44
N LYS A 625 -10.96 -28.66 -13.05
CA LYS A 625 -11.05 -29.84 -13.93
C LYS A 625 -12.24 -30.69 -13.51
N THR A 626 -12.77 -31.47 -14.45
CA THR A 626 -13.92 -32.35 -14.23
C THR A 626 -13.68 -33.41 -13.16
N VAL A 627 -12.42 -33.83 -12.98
CA VAL A 627 -12.02 -34.90 -12.05
C VAL A 627 -11.36 -34.37 -10.78
N ASP A 628 -10.75 -33.19 -10.84
CA ASP A 628 -9.98 -32.59 -9.73
C ASP A 628 -10.11 -31.06 -9.75
N GLY A 629 -10.21 -30.43 -8.59
CA GLY A 629 -10.22 -28.97 -8.51
C GLY A 629 -10.83 -28.47 -7.19
N PRO A 630 -10.80 -27.15 -6.95
CA PRO A 630 -11.43 -26.58 -5.77
C PRO A 630 -12.94 -26.80 -5.81
N PRO A 631 -13.62 -26.81 -4.65
CA PRO A 631 -15.07 -26.90 -4.61
C PRO A 631 -15.71 -25.74 -5.41
N ALA A 632 -16.85 -26.02 -6.04
CA ALA A 632 -17.57 -25.04 -6.86
C ALA A 632 -17.91 -23.75 -6.06
N SER A 633 -18.17 -23.87 -4.76
CA SER A 633 -18.38 -22.71 -3.87
C SER A 633 -17.16 -21.78 -3.79
N ALA A 634 -15.95 -22.33 -3.74
CA ALA A 634 -14.71 -21.55 -3.74
C ALA A 634 -14.47 -20.89 -5.11
N LEU A 635 -14.69 -21.63 -6.20
CA LEU A 635 -14.56 -21.08 -7.56
C LEU A 635 -15.60 -19.97 -7.82
N ARG A 636 -16.85 -20.15 -7.37
CA ARG A 636 -17.89 -19.13 -7.41
C ARG A 636 -17.42 -17.87 -6.68
N LYS A 637 -16.88 -18.03 -5.48
CA LYS A 637 -16.35 -16.92 -4.70
C LYS A 637 -15.19 -16.21 -5.41
N ALA A 638 -14.28 -16.95 -6.04
CA ALA A 638 -13.22 -16.39 -6.88
C ALA A 638 -13.77 -15.52 -8.01
N VAL A 639 -14.83 -15.97 -8.69
CA VAL A 639 -15.49 -15.19 -9.74
C VAL A 639 -16.10 -13.92 -9.16
N ILE A 640 -16.85 -14.02 -8.05
CA ILE A 640 -17.49 -12.90 -7.37
C ILE A 640 -16.47 -11.87 -6.89
N THR A 641 -15.30 -12.28 -6.41
CA THR A 641 -14.33 -11.35 -5.79
C THR A 641 -13.25 -10.86 -6.74
N CYS A 642 -12.96 -11.59 -7.82
CA CYS A 642 -11.84 -11.25 -8.72
C CYS A 642 -12.29 -10.92 -10.15
N VAL A 643 -13.30 -11.61 -10.68
CA VAL A 643 -13.78 -11.39 -12.06
C VAL A 643 -14.81 -10.27 -12.10
N ILE A 644 -15.83 -10.34 -11.25
CA ILE A 644 -16.93 -9.36 -11.22
C ILE A 644 -16.40 -7.94 -10.98
N PRO A 645 -15.62 -7.63 -9.93
CA PRO A 645 -15.12 -6.27 -9.70
C PRO A 645 -14.18 -5.81 -10.82
N SER A 646 -13.52 -6.74 -11.50
CA SER A 646 -12.71 -6.42 -12.67
C SER A 646 -13.59 -5.97 -13.85
N LEU A 647 -14.73 -6.63 -14.08
CA LEU A 647 -15.69 -6.31 -15.14
C LEU A 647 -16.52 -5.05 -14.86
N THR A 648 -17.00 -4.87 -13.63
CA THR A 648 -17.96 -3.82 -13.28
C THR A 648 -17.32 -2.48 -12.93
N TYR A 649 -16.00 -2.42 -12.82
CA TYR A 649 -15.30 -1.17 -12.56
C TYR A 649 -15.59 -0.13 -13.64
N GLY A 650 -16.15 1.01 -13.23
CA GLY A 650 -16.48 2.10 -14.13
C GLY A 650 -17.90 2.05 -14.69
N THR A 651 -18.71 1.07 -14.33
CA THR A 651 -20.10 0.94 -14.84
C THR A 651 -20.98 2.13 -14.50
N GLU A 652 -20.70 2.76 -13.37
CA GLU A 652 -21.34 3.99 -12.89
C GLU A 652 -21.17 5.16 -13.86
N ALA A 653 -20.10 5.15 -14.66
CA ALA A 653 -19.82 6.19 -15.65
C ALA A 653 -20.60 6.01 -16.96
N TRP A 654 -20.87 4.78 -17.38
CA TRP A 654 -21.32 4.52 -18.76
C TRP A 654 -22.67 3.81 -18.88
N TYR A 655 -23.17 3.20 -17.80
CA TYR A 655 -24.42 2.45 -17.84
C TYR A 655 -25.58 3.22 -17.20
N ALA A 656 -26.38 3.87 -18.03
CA ALA A 656 -27.62 4.54 -17.62
C ALA A 656 -28.89 3.68 -17.80
N GLY A 657 -28.74 2.42 -18.24
CA GLY A 657 -29.82 1.51 -18.65
C GLY A 657 -29.89 1.29 -20.16
N ARG A 658 -30.73 0.35 -20.60
CA ARG A 658 -30.91 0.03 -22.03
C ARG A 658 -31.56 1.14 -22.85
N THR A 659 -32.32 2.01 -22.19
CA THR A 659 -33.06 3.10 -22.84
C THR A 659 -32.74 4.43 -22.16
N LYS A 660 -32.94 5.52 -22.90
CA LYS A 660 -32.69 6.88 -22.45
C LYS A 660 -33.71 7.86 -23.03
N PRO A 661 -33.84 9.08 -22.47
CA PRO A 661 -34.70 10.11 -23.05
C PRO A 661 -34.29 10.47 -24.49
N PRO A 662 -35.24 10.77 -25.37
CA PRO A 662 -34.95 11.29 -26.70
C PRO A 662 -34.32 12.70 -26.60
N ARG A 663 -33.43 13.05 -27.54
CA ARG A 663 -32.75 14.37 -27.56
C ARG A 663 -33.69 15.55 -27.79
N LEU A 664 -34.79 15.32 -28.48
CA LEU A 664 -35.85 16.29 -28.73
C LEU A 664 -37.13 15.69 -28.17
N LEU A 665 -37.75 16.38 -27.22
CA LEU A 665 -39.11 16.08 -26.78
C LEU A 665 -40.04 16.43 -27.94
N ARG A 666 -40.29 15.48 -28.85
CA ARG A 666 -41.41 15.63 -29.79
C ARG A 666 -42.70 15.56 -28.98
N SER A 667 -43.54 16.57 -29.15
CA SER A 667 -44.78 16.79 -28.39
C SER A 667 -45.59 15.50 -28.21
N GLY A 668 -45.87 15.14 -26.95
CA GLY A 668 -46.96 14.24 -26.59
C GLY A 668 -46.69 12.73 -26.56
N ARG A 669 -45.47 12.23 -26.82
CA ARG A 669 -45.15 10.79 -26.63
C ARG A 669 -43.96 10.57 -25.72
N SER A 670 -44.21 9.92 -24.57
CA SER A 670 -43.18 9.39 -23.66
C SER A 670 -42.48 8.16 -24.26
N THR A 671 -41.76 8.32 -25.38
CA THR A 671 -41.00 7.23 -26.00
C THR A 671 -39.52 7.37 -25.65
N THR A 672 -39.02 6.46 -24.81
CA THR A 672 -37.58 6.29 -24.58
C THR A 672 -36.90 5.68 -25.81
N VAL A 673 -35.65 6.04 -26.08
CA VAL A 673 -34.85 5.49 -27.20
C VAL A 673 -33.74 4.57 -26.70
N SER A 674 -33.24 3.67 -27.54
CA SER A 674 -32.11 2.79 -27.17
C SER A 674 -30.86 3.58 -26.80
N ALA A 675 -30.23 3.21 -25.68
CA ALA A 675 -28.94 3.74 -25.24
C ALA A 675 -27.74 3.14 -26.02
N ARG A 676 -27.98 2.15 -26.90
CA ARG A 676 -26.96 1.45 -27.72
C ARG A 676 -25.86 0.74 -26.91
N VAL A 677 -26.21 0.23 -25.73
CA VAL A 677 -25.31 -0.51 -24.82
C VAL A 677 -25.24 -2.02 -25.08
N GLY A 678 -25.95 -2.53 -26.09
CA GLY A 678 -26.05 -3.99 -26.34
C GLY A 678 -24.70 -4.67 -26.58
N TRP A 679 -23.78 -4.02 -27.30
CA TRP A 679 -22.42 -4.54 -27.50
C TRP A 679 -21.63 -4.64 -26.19
N HIS A 680 -21.83 -3.69 -25.28
CA HIS A 680 -21.15 -3.67 -23.97
C HIS A 680 -21.64 -4.82 -23.11
N ILE A 681 -22.97 -5.00 -23.01
CA ILE A 681 -23.60 -6.10 -22.27
C ILE A 681 -23.11 -7.45 -22.80
N ASP A 682 -23.15 -7.67 -24.12
CA ASP A 682 -22.66 -8.91 -24.75
C ASP A 682 -21.17 -9.18 -24.48
N THR A 683 -20.35 -8.13 -24.46
CA THR A 683 -18.91 -8.25 -24.14
C THR A 683 -18.67 -8.69 -22.69
N LEU A 684 -19.45 -8.15 -21.75
CA LEU A 684 -19.43 -8.59 -20.35
C LEU A 684 -19.92 -10.03 -20.24
N ASP A 685 -21.07 -10.35 -20.82
CA ASP A 685 -21.70 -11.68 -20.76
C ASP A 685 -20.78 -12.77 -21.32
N LYS A 686 -20.08 -12.53 -22.43
CA LYS A 686 -19.09 -13.48 -22.96
C LYS A 686 -17.98 -13.80 -21.95
N THR A 687 -17.57 -12.80 -21.17
CA THR A 687 -16.52 -12.95 -20.16
C THR A 687 -17.03 -13.63 -18.90
N LEU A 688 -18.21 -13.23 -18.43
CA LEU A 688 -18.90 -13.86 -17.30
C LEU A 688 -19.23 -15.32 -17.61
N SER A 689 -19.80 -15.62 -18.76
CA SER A 689 -20.10 -16.99 -19.21
C SER A 689 -18.86 -17.88 -19.28
N LEU A 690 -17.68 -17.34 -19.56
CA LEU A 690 -16.41 -18.09 -19.47
C LEU A 690 -16.04 -18.38 -18.01
N ALA A 691 -16.20 -17.41 -17.13
CA ALA A 691 -15.90 -17.54 -15.71
C ALA A 691 -16.84 -18.53 -15.02
N VAL A 692 -18.14 -18.44 -15.30
CA VAL A 692 -19.17 -19.31 -14.72
C VAL A 692 -19.00 -20.77 -15.18
N ARG A 693 -18.61 -21.01 -16.42
CA ARG A 693 -18.19 -22.36 -16.89
C ARG A 693 -16.92 -22.88 -16.21
N GLY A 694 -16.16 -22.02 -15.54
CA GLY A 694 -15.06 -22.41 -14.66
C GLY A 694 -15.50 -22.72 -13.23
N VAL A 695 -16.75 -22.44 -12.86
CA VAL A 695 -17.32 -22.74 -11.53
C VAL A 695 -18.00 -24.10 -11.52
N LEU A 696 -18.78 -24.39 -12.56
CA LEU A 696 -19.57 -25.61 -12.68
C LEU A 696 -19.00 -26.56 -13.74
N PRO A 697 -19.02 -27.89 -13.51
CA PRO A 697 -18.61 -28.89 -14.49
C PRO A 697 -19.73 -29.11 -15.55
N VAL A 698 -20.03 -28.09 -16.34
CA VAL A 698 -21.10 -28.10 -17.35
C VAL A 698 -20.57 -28.22 -18.78
N TRP A 699 -21.39 -28.80 -19.67
CA TRP A 699 -21.08 -28.86 -21.09
C TRP A 699 -21.09 -27.48 -21.75
N ARG A 700 -20.36 -27.33 -22.85
CA ARG A 700 -20.34 -26.07 -23.62
C ARG A 700 -21.73 -25.66 -24.11
N THR A 701 -22.57 -26.65 -24.40
CA THR A 701 -23.95 -26.53 -24.90
C THR A 701 -25.00 -26.20 -23.84
N THR A 702 -24.64 -26.20 -22.55
CA THR A 702 -25.59 -25.84 -21.48
C THR A 702 -26.17 -24.44 -21.70
N PRO A 703 -27.51 -24.27 -21.65
CA PRO A 703 -28.14 -22.97 -21.80
C PRO A 703 -27.60 -21.93 -20.80
N THR A 704 -27.32 -20.72 -21.30
CA THR A 704 -26.71 -19.64 -20.51
C THR A 704 -27.54 -19.26 -19.28
N VAL A 705 -28.87 -19.30 -19.37
CA VAL A 705 -29.76 -18.99 -18.24
C VAL A 705 -29.60 -20.00 -17.11
N THR A 706 -29.58 -21.30 -17.45
CA THR A 706 -29.31 -22.39 -16.51
C THR A 706 -27.93 -22.26 -15.88
N LEU A 707 -26.92 -21.92 -16.70
CA LEU A 707 -25.55 -21.71 -16.26
C LEU A 707 -25.44 -20.64 -15.16
N TYR A 708 -26.06 -19.47 -15.36
CA TYR A 708 -26.02 -18.38 -14.39
C TYR A 708 -26.78 -18.72 -13.11
N ARG A 709 -27.98 -19.31 -13.24
CA ARG A 709 -28.83 -19.73 -12.12
C ARG A 709 -28.10 -20.73 -11.22
N ASP A 710 -27.60 -21.81 -11.80
CA ASP A 710 -27.02 -22.92 -11.04
C ASP A 710 -25.67 -22.53 -10.43
N ALA A 711 -24.96 -21.58 -11.03
CA ALA A 711 -23.73 -21.03 -10.44
C ALA A 711 -24.00 -19.95 -9.38
N GLY A 712 -25.26 -19.53 -9.22
CA GLY A 712 -25.64 -18.41 -8.36
C GLY A 712 -24.91 -17.13 -8.70
N ILE A 713 -24.68 -16.84 -9.98
CA ILE A 713 -24.01 -15.62 -10.45
C ILE A 713 -24.98 -14.87 -11.36
N PRO A 714 -25.29 -13.59 -11.10
CA PRO A 714 -26.18 -12.80 -11.93
C PRO A 714 -25.62 -12.62 -13.36
N SER A 715 -26.52 -12.42 -14.34
CA SER A 715 -26.12 -12.06 -15.69
C SER A 715 -25.47 -10.67 -15.72
N ALA A 716 -24.72 -10.36 -16.79
CA ALA A 716 -24.10 -9.04 -16.93
C ALA A 716 -25.14 -7.92 -16.82
N GLU A 717 -26.30 -8.10 -17.42
CA GLU A 717 -27.38 -7.11 -17.36
C GLU A 717 -27.94 -6.90 -15.96
N ALA A 718 -28.21 -7.97 -15.21
CA ALA A 718 -28.72 -7.85 -13.85
C ALA A 718 -27.72 -7.10 -12.96
N MET A 719 -26.42 -7.38 -13.11
CA MET A 719 -25.37 -6.67 -12.38
C MET A 719 -25.28 -5.19 -12.73
N LEU A 720 -25.49 -4.84 -14.00
CA LEU A 720 -25.45 -3.45 -14.46
C LEU A 720 -26.67 -2.66 -13.96
N GLU A 721 -27.87 -3.26 -13.97
CA GLU A 721 -29.06 -2.63 -13.40
C GLU A 721 -28.96 -2.49 -11.87
N GLU A 722 -28.38 -3.47 -11.17
CA GLU A 722 -28.07 -3.34 -9.74
C GLU A 722 -27.11 -2.17 -9.47
N ALA A 723 -26.00 -2.07 -10.21
CA ALA A 723 -25.04 -0.98 -10.07
C ALA A 723 -25.70 0.41 -10.30
N LYS A 724 -26.63 0.49 -11.26
CA LYS A 724 -27.40 1.71 -11.53
C LYS A 724 -28.36 2.06 -10.38
N LEU A 725 -28.97 1.09 -9.71
CA LEU A 725 -29.83 1.33 -8.55
C LEU A 725 -29.04 1.83 -7.34
N THR A 726 -27.84 1.29 -7.13
CA THR A 726 -26.92 1.71 -6.06
C THR A 726 -26.53 3.20 -6.18
N LEU A 727 -26.43 3.72 -7.40
CA LEU A 727 -26.17 5.16 -7.64
C LEU A 727 -27.37 6.06 -7.39
N ARG A 728 -28.59 5.55 -7.62
CA ARG A 728 -29.83 6.33 -7.48
C ARG A 728 -30.31 6.42 -6.03
N THR A 729 -29.83 5.53 -5.17
CA THR A 729 -30.18 5.51 -3.75
C THR A 729 -29.12 6.27 -2.96
N PRO A 730 -29.42 7.47 -2.42
CA PRO A 730 -28.54 8.06 -1.42
C PRO A 730 -28.45 7.05 -0.28
N HIS A 731 -27.23 6.59 0.05
CA HIS A 731 -26.97 5.69 1.16
C HIS A 731 -27.35 6.36 2.49
N SER A 732 -28.65 6.36 2.78
CA SER A 732 -29.20 6.48 4.12
C SER A 732 -29.20 5.09 4.70
N ASN A 733 -28.05 4.65 5.20
CA ASN A 733 -27.88 3.72 6.32
C ASN A 733 -26.49 3.06 6.28
N GLY A 734 -25.74 3.30 7.33
CA GLY A 734 -24.47 2.64 7.64
C GLY A 734 -23.96 3.23 8.94
N ARG A 735 -24.43 2.65 10.05
CA ARG A 735 -23.95 2.91 11.42
C ARG A 735 -22.44 2.73 11.51
#